data_AF-A0A151KUP1-F1
#
_entry.id   AF-A0A151KUP1-F1
#
_cell.length_a   1.000
_cell.length_b   1.000
_cell.length_c   1.000
_cell.angle_alpha   90.00
_cell.angle_beta   90.00
_cell.angle_gamma   90.00
#
_symmetry.space_group_name_H-M   'P 1'
#
loop_
_entity.id
_entity.type
_entity.pdbx_description
1 polymer ?
#
loop_
_entity_poly.entity_id
_entity_poly.type
_entity_poly.pdbx_seq_one_letter_code
_entity_poly.pdbx_strand_id
1 'polypeptide(L)'
;MQTYKNVIASILEVRKLTKPNGLPIYSYKITPDEFSQLRTALIASMKSHGVQFYASKPTREWAGCFVLFAAEWWRNSFQGGVWAWEQVLDSLGLGANDFSPLQRSEIVAKGLSFWGRKVLSNTKGRMFLGTVAVEGGLPQALLLDPNSKLSYYFEQVIQDYGQYANAQLSAVSIAMAHSHCIPSSFRDDAVYSIVAQVAEAIYQLVDKHALDEQEDPLHYLNTVEKAWQHDLPLNIDERTVHQLLGNALGMAVEAQRRLPNSIKILRSLRKSYSNYASMLDEEEAFEWRHQVSITLKNRLNENFLQQMFGTRSLPDRFHLFAVGQKTLLLAKAFKNGKVSEQYWLDVFTQSLPDTWFDEEIQLKATDDHGNEWFAPVIGGAGVDDDEPWVFTQHNDEWLLHGSGSVSCEETNALVSLPHGFSVECSDLIGYAGERTLVAIGSKGGEPTEHWFAGHCISLMQDDSHSLEYSLVGQTLVYQTKPSKCFLGMPELIAIDQRGNQNKVASSHLRWRNTLLEQWQSIDSVPFGKVDIALFENNKPKKRFTVGLLPSDFDIKHMSSDSVHIGQIAFTSKHTLPTIALGECQQLDVLPSSVLSKPLTVVGEQTRSLDLVSHAPHPPAHVSVLAWWVDRSKSLSMTLPFPSKGICLIGSSGEVIRSRDVVLADKLNHYELFGYGVKDALEVEFALQARDISGSLAKTAYVKRDLPTGNVLSSGFCMAAFKQDIESLLALSSSLDASVRVSVLESAQPIFTFNIQSYDASLIPDKDNNLISLKGEERELSLSMVPLDNPSFAPIPLQREQEHWVFPNEYAKPGAWLIFSDDVQRNVRPLMWSKELELLSSPENRFEAAAAIGVRNQRLEAFATACGQLATEFDAPEWPYIKALLAFDSVPLTTFDVWRSAVTKPEFMLAMLLAANKKECERIWLFSQQFPLLWQSVKVRKAIKVVEAFYASRLSMYGEDFADIIRSQIKTKLDALVSRYSGLDSLADLLMHKIDPSHPSKTINHAAYMQKIFDLRNDLSNRYDEAYWPCDFAAHIIASVTRRVDRQLANVCLTSNNVYRNNVMNAPVMLALSTCGVAKLTINPEIVHALTQYRNFDAEYFEQAFSLTHQMIFGLTNP
;
A
#
# COMPACT_ATOMS: atom_id res chain seq x y z
N MET A 1 36.29 -48.42 -0.55
CA MET A 1 36.59 -47.01 -0.20
C MET A 1 35.81 -46.13 -1.16
N GLN A 2 34.88 -45.30 -0.69
CA GLN A 2 34.16 -44.37 -1.57
C GLN A 2 35.15 -43.33 -2.12
N THR A 3 35.14 -43.11 -3.44
CA THR A 3 35.96 -42.07 -4.07
C THR A 3 35.29 -40.71 -3.96
N TYR A 4 36.03 -39.60 -4.09
CA TYR A 4 35.44 -38.25 -4.08
C TYR A 4 34.39 -38.06 -5.19
N LYS A 5 34.52 -38.77 -6.32
CA LYS A 5 33.53 -38.77 -7.40
C LYS A 5 32.22 -39.42 -6.97
N ASN A 6 32.29 -40.55 -6.25
CA ASN A 6 31.11 -41.22 -5.74
C ASN A 6 30.41 -40.40 -4.65
N VAL A 7 31.17 -39.70 -3.80
CA VAL A 7 30.58 -38.84 -2.76
C VAL A 7 29.86 -37.64 -3.36
N ILE A 8 30.49 -36.92 -4.31
CA ILE A 8 29.80 -35.83 -5.03
C ILE A 8 28.57 -36.34 -5.78
N ALA A 9 28.69 -37.48 -6.48
CA ALA A 9 27.56 -38.05 -7.22
C ALA A 9 26.41 -38.38 -6.26
N SER A 10 26.71 -38.99 -5.11
CA SER A 10 25.71 -39.29 -4.07
C SER A 10 25.07 -38.04 -3.49
N ILE A 11 25.83 -36.97 -3.22
CA ILE A 11 25.30 -35.70 -2.72
C ILE A 11 24.34 -35.07 -3.72
N LEU A 12 24.71 -35.09 -5.00
CA LEU A 12 23.85 -34.59 -6.07
C LEU A 12 22.62 -35.50 -6.25
N GLU A 13 22.78 -36.81 -6.20
CA GLU A 13 21.71 -37.80 -6.35
C GLU A 13 20.66 -37.73 -5.23
N VAL A 14 21.09 -37.57 -3.97
CA VAL A 14 20.19 -37.33 -2.82
C VAL A 14 19.35 -36.06 -3.02
N ARG A 15 19.84 -35.10 -3.81
CA ARG A 15 19.14 -33.85 -4.17
C ARG A 15 18.51 -33.92 -5.56
N LYS A 16 18.42 -35.11 -6.17
CA LYS A 16 17.89 -35.35 -7.51
C LYS A 16 18.56 -34.51 -8.62
N LEU A 17 19.85 -34.18 -8.43
CA LEU A 17 20.68 -33.45 -9.38
C LEU A 17 21.63 -34.39 -10.12
N THR A 18 21.73 -34.22 -11.44
CA THR A 18 22.71 -34.95 -12.27
C THR A 18 24.02 -34.18 -12.47
N LYS A 19 24.00 -32.86 -12.19
CA LYS A 19 25.12 -31.93 -12.24
C LYS A 19 24.83 -30.72 -11.33
N PRO A 20 25.85 -29.92 -10.94
CA PRO A 20 25.62 -28.65 -10.25
C PRO A 20 24.67 -27.72 -11.02
N ASN A 21 23.81 -26.97 -10.32
CA ASN A 21 22.72 -26.16 -10.89
C ASN A 21 23.03 -24.65 -10.90
N GLY A 22 24.21 -24.23 -10.46
CA GLY A 22 24.62 -22.82 -10.43
C GLY A 22 24.11 -22.03 -9.22
N LEU A 23 23.25 -22.62 -8.39
CA LEU A 23 22.82 -22.00 -7.14
C LEU A 23 24.01 -21.86 -6.16
N PRO A 24 23.95 -20.89 -5.23
CA PRO A 24 24.98 -20.74 -4.20
C PRO A 24 25.22 -22.04 -3.43
N ILE A 25 26.47 -22.29 -3.03
CA ILE A 25 26.86 -23.62 -2.49
C ILE A 25 26.10 -23.96 -1.20
N TYR A 26 25.78 -22.99 -0.33
CA TYR A 26 24.99 -23.21 0.88
C TYR A 26 23.58 -23.75 0.62
N SER A 27 23.00 -23.49 -0.56
CA SER A 27 21.65 -23.96 -0.93
C SER A 27 21.57 -25.48 -1.10
N TYR A 28 22.72 -26.14 -1.25
CA TYR A 28 22.81 -27.59 -1.28
C TYR A 28 22.58 -28.20 0.11
N LYS A 29 22.37 -27.45 1.20
CA LYS A 29 22.02 -27.99 2.53
C LYS A 29 22.77 -29.30 2.89
N ILE A 30 24.11 -29.28 2.88
CA ILE A 30 24.94 -30.48 3.14
C ILE A 30 24.69 -31.01 4.56
N THR A 31 24.54 -32.33 4.70
CA THR A 31 24.32 -32.99 6.00
C THR A 31 25.65 -33.28 6.70
N PRO A 32 25.66 -33.44 8.05
CA PRO A 32 26.88 -33.80 8.78
C PRO A 32 27.56 -35.08 8.28
N ASP A 33 26.77 -36.07 7.88
CA ASP A 33 27.29 -37.34 7.34
C ASP A 33 27.94 -37.14 5.97
N GLU A 34 27.33 -36.35 5.09
CA GLU A 34 27.89 -36.00 3.79
C GLU A 34 29.17 -35.18 3.94
N PHE A 35 29.22 -34.24 4.89
CA PHE A 35 30.42 -33.48 5.20
C PHE A 35 31.58 -34.38 5.67
N SER A 36 31.28 -35.36 6.53
CA SER A 36 32.26 -36.38 6.97
C SER A 36 32.75 -37.26 5.82
N GLN A 37 31.85 -37.67 4.92
CA GLN A 37 32.18 -38.43 3.72
C GLN A 37 33.06 -37.64 2.75
N LEU A 38 32.75 -36.34 2.52
CA LEU A 38 33.55 -35.43 1.71
C LEU A 38 34.99 -35.34 2.25
N ARG A 39 35.12 -35.11 3.56
CA ARG A 39 36.42 -35.04 4.24
C ARG A 39 37.23 -36.32 4.05
N THR A 40 36.60 -37.47 4.30
CA THR A 40 37.25 -38.79 4.21
C THR A 40 37.70 -39.10 2.79
N ALA A 41 36.86 -38.78 1.80
CA ALA A 41 37.16 -39.00 0.39
C ALA A 41 38.30 -38.10 -0.12
N LEU A 42 38.33 -36.82 0.29
CA LEU A 42 39.43 -35.92 -0.03
C LEU A 42 40.76 -36.44 0.56
N ILE A 43 40.79 -36.80 1.84
CA ILE A 43 41.98 -37.35 2.50
C ILE A 43 42.45 -38.65 1.82
N ALA A 44 41.52 -39.57 1.52
CA ALA A 44 41.82 -40.82 0.84
C ALA A 44 42.40 -40.61 -0.56
N SER A 45 41.87 -39.63 -1.31
CA SER A 45 42.36 -39.29 -2.65
C SER A 45 43.79 -38.76 -2.61
N MET A 46 44.12 -37.92 -1.63
CA MET A 46 45.45 -37.35 -1.45
C MET A 46 46.47 -38.39 -0.96
N LYS A 47 46.07 -39.32 -0.08
CA LYS A 47 46.93 -40.44 0.35
C LYS A 47 47.28 -41.39 -0.78
N SER A 48 46.35 -41.61 -1.73
CA SER A 48 46.54 -42.57 -2.83
C SER A 48 47.36 -42.01 -4.01
N HIS A 49 47.23 -40.72 -4.33
CA HIS A 49 47.88 -40.12 -5.51
C HIS A 49 48.97 -39.10 -5.16
N GLY A 50 49.13 -38.76 -3.88
CA GLY A 50 50.02 -37.70 -3.40
C GLY A 50 49.38 -36.32 -3.52
N VAL A 51 49.63 -35.46 -2.52
CA VAL A 51 49.11 -34.07 -2.49
C VAL A 51 49.56 -33.28 -3.74
N GLN A 52 50.78 -33.52 -4.20
CA GLN A 52 51.39 -32.79 -5.33
C GLN A 52 50.79 -33.10 -6.70
N PHE A 53 50.10 -34.23 -6.83
CA PHE A 53 49.31 -34.54 -8.01
C PHE A 53 48.15 -33.53 -8.18
N TYR A 54 47.39 -33.30 -7.11
CA TYR A 54 46.27 -32.36 -7.12
C TYR A 54 46.72 -30.90 -7.07
N ALA A 55 47.90 -30.62 -6.50
CA ALA A 55 48.51 -29.29 -6.53
C ALA A 55 48.94 -28.85 -7.95
N SER A 56 49.34 -29.80 -8.81
CA SER A 56 49.85 -29.50 -10.16
C SER A 56 48.81 -29.67 -11.27
N LYS A 57 47.88 -30.62 -11.12
CA LYS A 57 46.81 -30.90 -12.10
C LYS A 57 45.49 -31.23 -11.40
N PRO A 58 44.84 -30.27 -10.72
CA PRO A 58 43.55 -30.52 -10.09
C PRO A 58 42.49 -30.79 -11.16
N THR A 59 41.78 -31.92 -11.04
CA THR A 59 40.60 -32.22 -11.85
C THR A 59 39.43 -31.33 -11.40
N ARG A 60 38.50 -31.06 -12.32
CA ARG A 60 37.37 -30.16 -12.06
C ARG A 60 36.45 -30.68 -10.95
N GLU A 61 36.23 -31.99 -10.91
CA GLU A 61 35.41 -32.67 -9.90
C GLU A 61 36.08 -32.71 -8.53
N TRP A 62 37.40 -32.92 -8.48
CA TRP A 62 38.13 -32.88 -7.21
C TRP A 62 38.16 -31.46 -6.64
N ALA A 63 38.39 -30.47 -7.49
CA ALA A 63 38.33 -29.06 -7.13
C ALA A 63 36.92 -28.65 -6.65
N GLY A 64 35.87 -29.16 -7.31
CA GLY A 64 34.48 -29.00 -6.86
C GLY A 64 34.26 -29.59 -5.47
N CYS A 65 34.81 -30.78 -5.21
CA CYS A 65 34.72 -31.45 -3.90
C CYS A 65 35.43 -30.65 -2.81
N PHE A 66 36.60 -30.11 -3.13
CA PHE A 66 37.37 -29.27 -2.22
C PHE A 66 36.64 -27.97 -1.88
N VAL A 67 36.06 -27.28 -2.89
CA VAL A 67 35.30 -26.04 -2.68
C VAL A 67 34.02 -26.29 -1.87
N LEU A 68 33.30 -27.37 -2.14
CA LEU A 68 32.12 -27.75 -1.33
C LEU A 68 32.50 -28.03 0.12
N PHE A 69 33.58 -28.80 0.33
CA PHE A 69 34.09 -29.07 1.67
C PHE A 69 34.53 -27.79 2.38
N ALA A 70 35.26 -26.90 1.71
CA ALA A 70 35.78 -25.66 2.30
C ALA A 70 34.65 -24.68 2.66
N ALA A 71 33.63 -24.57 1.80
CA ALA A 71 32.43 -23.79 2.05
C ALA A 71 31.65 -24.33 3.26
N GLU A 72 31.50 -25.65 3.35
CA GLU A 72 30.81 -26.32 4.46
C GLU A 72 31.61 -26.30 5.77
N TRP A 73 32.93 -26.39 5.69
CA TRP A 73 33.82 -26.18 6.84
C TRP A 73 33.69 -24.75 7.36
N TRP A 74 33.63 -23.76 6.45
CA TRP A 74 33.43 -22.36 6.83
C TRP A 74 32.14 -22.18 7.61
N ARG A 75 31.04 -22.77 7.12
CA ARG A 75 29.74 -22.75 7.79
C ARG A 75 29.78 -23.39 9.18
N ASN A 76 30.36 -24.58 9.32
CA ASN A 76 30.25 -25.39 10.53
C ASN A 76 31.36 -25.16 11.57
N SER A 77 32.54 -24.72 11.16
CA SER A 77 33.76 -24.77 12.00
C SER A 77 34.46 -23.43 12.19
N PHE A 78 34.08 -22.38 11.44
CA PHE A 78 34.70 -21.06 11.60
C PHE A 78 34.19 -20.36 12.86
N GLN A 79 35.10 -20.05 13.79
CA GLN A 79 34.80 -19.44 15.10
C GLN A 79 35.13 -17.94 15.18
N GLY A 80 35.42 -17.29 14.04
CA GLY A 80 35.85 -15.88 14.00
C GLY A 80 37.37 -15.69 13.97
N GLY A 81 37.82 -14.48 13.63
CA GLY A 81 39.24 -14.12 13.51
C GLY A 81 39.72 -13.82 12.08
N VAL A 82 41.03 -13.78 11.87
CA VAL A 82 41.65 -13.49 10.56
C VAL A 82 41.38 -14.62 9.58
N TRP A 83 40.89 -14.27 8.39
CA TRP A 83 40.56 -15.23 7.34
C TRP A 83 41.82 -15.90 6.80
N ALA A 84 41.97 -17.19 7.09
CA ALA A 84 43.20 -17.94 6.84
C ALA A 84 42.86 -19.33 6.26
N TRP A 85 43.60 -19.78 5.24
CA TRP A 85 43.41 -21.10 4.63
C TRP A 85 43.91 -22.24 5.51
N GLU A 86 44.82 -21.91 6.43
CA GLU A 86 45.53 -22.81 7.33
C GLU A 86 44.55 -23.73 8.05
N GLN A 87 43.48 -23.18 8.64
CA GLN A 87 42.50 -23.95 9.40
C GLN A 87 41.70 -24.93 8.52
N VAL A 88 41.36 -24.54 7.29
CA VAL A 88 40.69 -25.42 6.32
C VAL A 88 41.63 -26.56 5.90
N LEU A 89 42.91 -26.26 5.63
CA LEU A 89 43.91 -27.23 5.22
C LEU A 89 44.28 -28.20 6.34
N ASP A 90 44.45 -27.70 7.56
CA ASP A 90 44.72 -28.50 8.76
C ASP A 90 43.59 -29.52 9.01
N SER A 91 42.34 -29.13 8.73
CA SER A 91 41.19 -30.05 8.84
C SER A 91 41.27 -31.25 7.88
N LEU A 92 42.02 -31.12 6.79
CA LEU A 92 42.33 -32.20 5.84
C LEU A 92 43.67 -32.90 6.12
N GLY A 93 44.38 -32.52 7.19
CA GLY A 93 45.70 -33.03 7.53
C GLY A 93 46.82 -32.51 6.61
N LEU A 94 46.62 -31.35 5.99
CA LEU A 94 47.59 -30.68 5.13
C LEU A 94 48.27 -29.53 5.88
N GLY A 95 49.58 -29.37 5.69
CA GLY A 95 50.31 -28.21 6.18
C GLY A 95 50.02 -26.95 5.37
N ALA A 96 50.21 -25.79 5.99
CA ALA A 96 49.99 -24.48 5.38
C ALA A 96 50.77 -24.25 4.07
N ASN A 97 51.83 -25.01 3.77
CA ASN A 97 52.63 -24.86 2.55
C ASN A 97 52.42 -25.97 1.51
N ASP A 98 51.51 -26.93 1.77
CA ASP A 98 51.27 -28.06 0.87
C ASP A 98 50.64 -27.62 -0.46
N PHE A 99 49.88 -26.52 -0.43
CA PHE A 99 49.45 -25.81 -1.63
C PHE A 99 49.99 -24.38 -1.59
N SER A 100 50.72 -23.96 -2.62
CA SER A 100 51.11 -22.55 -2.78
C SER A 100 49.88 -21.66 -3.03
N PRO A 101 49.95 -20.33 -2.76
CA PRO A 101 48.83 -19.41 -3.01
C PRO A 101 48.29 -19.45 -4.44
N LEU A 102 49.16 -19.65 -5.44
CA LEU A 102 48.78 -19.78 -6.84
C LEU A 102 47.97 -21.06 -7.09
N GLN A 103 48.42 -22.19 -6.53
CA GLN A 103 47.74 -23.48 -6.65
C GLN A 103 46.39 -23.46 -5.94
N ARG A 104 46.29 -22.84 -4.75
CA ARG A 104 44.99 -22.66 -4.06
C ARG A 104 44.02 -21.86 -4.91
N SER A 105 44.49 -20.76 -5.51
CA SER A 105 43.67 -19.92 -6.38
C SER A 105 43.17 -20.69 -7.60
N GLU A 106 44.00 -21.54 -8.20
CA GLU A 106 43.63 -22.38 -9.33
C GLU A 106 42.61 -23.47 -8.94
N ILE A 107 42.82 -24.14 -7.81
CA ILE A 107 41.88 -25.14 -7.27
C ILE A 107 40.52 -24.50 -7.01
N VAL A 108 40.48 -23.36 -6.32
CA VAL A 108 39.23 -22.66 -6.00
C VAL A 108 38.54 -22.15 -7.27
N ALA A 109 39.26 -21.58 -8.22
CA ALA A 109 38.69 -21.14 -9.50
C ALA A 109 38.03 -22.30 -10.28
N LYS A 110 38.72 -23.45 -10.36
CA LYS A 110 38.19 -24.64 -11.03
C LYS A 110 37.00 -25.24 -10.28
N GLY A 111 37.04 -25.23 -8.94
CA GLY A 111 35.96 -25.73 -8.11
C GLY A 111 34.71 -24.86 -8.18
N LEU A 112 34.85 -23.53 -8.10
CA LEU A 112 33.72 -22.62 -8.32
C LEU A 112 33.15 -22.75 -9.73
N SER A 113 34.01 -22.90 -10.75
CA SER A 113 33.56 -23.20 -12.11
C SER A 113 32.81 -24.53 -12.23
N PHE A 114 33.17 -25.56 -11.46
CA PHE A 114 32.40 -26.81 -11.37
C PHE A 114 30.97 -26.54 -10.86
N TRP A 115 30.83 -25.72 -9.82
CA TRP A 115 29.55 -25.32 -9.24
C TRP A 115 28.79 -24.25 -10.04
N GLY A 116 29.35 -23.73 -11.14
CA GLY A 116 28.75 -22.64 -11.92
C GLY A 116 28.84 -21.26 -11.25
N ARG A 117 29.78 -21.09 -10.30
CA ARG A 117 29.97 -19.88 -9.49
C ARG A 117 31.16 -19.06 -9.98
N LYS A 118 31.07 -17.73 -9.89
CA LYS A 118 32.15 -16.80 -10.24
C LYS A 118 32.99 -16.47 -9.00
N VAL A 119 34.26 -16.10 -9.21
CA VAL A 119 35.13 -15.60 -8.12
C VAL A 119 34.80 -14.13 -7.88
N LEU A 120 34.49 -13.76 -6.63
CA LEU A 120 34.24 -12.37 -6.21
C LEU A 120 35.53 -11.53 -6.25
N SER A 121 35.38 -10.21 -6.35
CA SER A 121 36.50 -9.26 -6.36
C SER A 121 36.19 -8.02 -5.54
N ASN A 122 37.21 -7.46 -4.87
CA ASN A 122 37.16 -6.17 -4.18
C ASN A 122 38.18 -5.18 -4.77
N THR A 123 38.32 -3.99 -4.16
CA THR A 123 39.28 -2.96 -4.55
C THR A 123 40.75 -3.41 -4.53
N LYS A 124 41.06 -4.55 -3.89
CA LYS A 124 42.40 -5.14 -3.79
C LYS A 124 42.60 -6.38 -4.68
N GLY A 125 41.57 -6.82 -5.44
CA GLY A 125 41.66 -7.92 -6.40
C GLY A 125 40.67 -9.07 -6.15
N ARG A 126 40.96 -10.26 -6.72
CA ARG A 126 40.09 -11.45 -6.61
C ARG A 126 40.13 -12.06 -5.20
N MET A 127 38.96 -12.37 -4.65
CA MET A 127 38.77 -12.87 -3.29
C MET A 127 38.47 -14.37 -3.28
N PHE A 128 39.49 -15.23 -3.46
CA PHE A 128 39.25 -16.68 -3.52
C PHE A 128 38.71 -17.27 -2.20
N LEU A 129 39.37 -16.99 -1.07
CA LEU A 129 38.89 -17.45 0.25
C LEU A 129 37.56 -16.78 0.62
N GLY A 130 37.42 -15.49 0.31
CA GLY A 130 36.19 -14.75 0.59
C GLY A 130 35.00 -15.24 -0.24
N THR A 131 35.22 -15.67 -1.49
CA THR A 131 34.16 -16.29 -2.29
C THR A 131 33.71 -17.60 -1.66
N VAL A 132 34.65 -18.47 -1.25
CA VAL A 132 34.30 -19.74 -0.59
C VAL A 132 33.56 -19.53 0.73
N ALA A 133 33.93 -18.49 1.49
CA ALA A 133 33.23 -18.10 2.70
C ALA A 133 31.77 -17.68 2.43
N VAL A 134 31.54 -16.80 1.45
CA VAL A 134 30.18 -16.35 1.06
C VAL A 134 29.35 -17.52 0.51
N GLU A 135 29.96 -18.37 -0.32
CA GLU A 135 29.30 -19.55 -0.88
C GLU A 135 28.97 -20.60 0.19
N GLY A 136 29.72 -20.65 1.30
CA GLY A 136 29.40 -21.46 2.48
C GLY A 136 28.21 -20.95 3.29
N GLY A 137 27.78 -19.71 3.07
CA GLY A 137 26.72 -19.06 3.84
C GLY A 137 27.21 -18.52 5.17
N LEU A 138 26.31 -18.42 6.15
CA LEU A 138 26.59 -17.79 7.44
C LEU A 138 27.26 -18.79 8.41
N PRO A 139 28.39 -18.43 9.06
CA PRO A 139 29.05 -19.29 10.05
C PRO A 139 28.16 -19.53 11.28
N GLN A 140 27.82 -20.79 11.56
CA GLN A 140 26.90 -21.17 12.64
C GLN A 140 27.43 -20.78 14.02
N ALA A 141 28.73 -20.94 14.27
CA ALA A 141 29.33 -20.57 15.56
C ALA A 141 29.23 -19.05 15.83
N LEU A 142 29.24 -18.21 14.80
CA LEU A 142 29.08 -16.76 14.92
C LEU A 142 27.61 -16.32 14.97
N LEU A 143 26.67 -17.18 14.61
CA LEU A 143 25.23 -16.96 14.81
C LEU A 143 24.79 -17.39 16.21
N LEU A 144 25.48 -18.38 16.80
CA LEU A 144 25.25 -18.85 18.17
C LEU A 144 25.92 -17.99 19.25
N ASP A 145 26.93 -17.20 18.88
CA ASP A 145 27.57 -16.27 19.81
C ASP A 145 26.76 -14.96 19.91
N PRO A 146 26.07 -14.70 21.04
CA PRO A 146 25.29 -13.47 21.21
C PRO A 146 26.16 -12.20 21.18
N ASN A 147 27.49 -12.31 21.34
CA ASN A 147 28.41 -11.17 21.24
C ASN A 147 28.96 -10.96 19.81
N SER A 148 28.56 -11.80 18.85
CA SER A 148 28.98 -11.68 17.46
C SER A 148 28.24 -10.54 16.77
N LYS A 149 29.00 -9.70 16.06
CA LYS A 149 28.48 -8.66 15.17
C LYS A 149 27.50 -9.18 14.12
N LEU A 150 27.63 -10.45 13.73
CA LEU A 150 26.76 -11.08 12.74
C LEU A 150 25.38 -11.44 13.33
N SER A 151 25.34 -11.93 14.58
CA SER A 151 24.08 -12.22 15.28
C SER A 151 23.31 -10.92 15.53
N TYR A 152 24.00 -9.90 16.04
CA TYR A 152 23.43 -8.57 16.27
C TYR A 152 22.84 -7.97 14.99
N TYR A 153 23.58 -8.00 13.88
CA TYR A 153 23.09 -7.55 12.59
C TYR A 153 21.81 -8.27 12.14
N PHE A 154 21.75 -9.59 12.33
CA PHE A 154 20.60 -10.40 11.95
C PHE A 154 19.34 -10.02 12.72
N GLU A 155 19.50 -9.84 14.04
CA GLU A 155 18.44 -9.39 14.93
C GLU A 155 17.94 -7.99 14.55
N GLN A 156 18.84 -7.04 14.28
CA GLN A 156 18.48 -5.69 13.84
C GLN A 156 17.69 -5.70 12.53
N VAL A 157 18.13 -6.47 11.53
CA VAL A 157 17.44 -6.53 10.23
C VAL A 157 16.04 -7.14 10.36
N ILE A 158 15.86 -8.18 11.19
CA ILE A 158 14.55 -8.81 11.41
C ILE A 158 13.61 -7.90 12.21
N GLN A 159 14.14 -7.20 13.21
CA GLN A 159 13.41 -6.21 13.99
C GLN A 159 12.89 -5.08 13.08
N ASP A 160 13.80 -4.47 12.33
CA ASP A 160 13.49 -3.33 11.47
C ASP A 160 12.60 -3.72 10.29
N TYR A 161 12.75 -4.93 9.76
CA TYR A 161 11.85 -5.39 8.71
C TYR A 161 10.38 -5.46 9.16
N GLY A 162 10.10 -5.81 10.42
CA GLY A 162 8.74 -5.71 10.97
C GLY A 162 8.31 -4.30 11.28
N GLN A 163 9.21 -3.49 11.82
CA GLN A 163 8.94 -2.09 12.14
C GLN A 163 8.57 -1.27 10.89
N TYR A 164 9.30 -1.49 9.79
CA TYR A 164 9.09 -0.81 8.51
C TYR A 164 8.17 -1.58 7.55
N ALA A 165 7.47 -2.63 8.00
CA ALA A 165 6.52 -3.36 7.17
C ALA A 165 5.43 -2.45 6.57
N ASN A 166 5.05 -1.38 7.29
CA ASN A 166 4.09 -0.37 6.84
C ASN A 166 4.69 0.63 5.82
N ALA A 167 6.01 0.81 5.82
CA ALA A 167 6.71 1.75 4.94
C ALA A 167 7.07 1.17 3.56
N GLN A 168 6.65 -0.08 3.26
CA GLN A 168 6.94 -0.80 2.01
C GLN A 168 8.44 -0.90 1.63
N LEU A 169 9.34 -0.75 2.60
CA LEU A 169 10.77 -0.90 2.39
C LEU A 169 11.12 -2.37 2.10
N SER A 170 12.04 -2.61 1.18
CA SER A 170 12.46 -3.98 0.87
C SER A 170 13.35 -4.55 1.99
N ALA A 171 13.18 -5.83 2.33
CA ALA A 171 14.03 -6.50 3.32
C ALA A 171 15.52 -6.42 2.98
N VAL A 172 15.85 -6.42 1.67
CA VAL A 172 17.22 -6.25 1.17
C VAL A 172 17.75 -4.84 1.44
N SER A 173 16.93 -3.81 1.22
CA SER A 173 17.30 -2.41 1.53
C SER A 173 17.58 -2.22 3.02
N ILE A 174 16.77 -2.83 3.89
CA ILE A 174 16.96 -2.79 5.34
C ILE A 174 18.25 -3.54 5.73
N ALA A 175 18.49 -4.72 5.15
CA ALA A 175 19.74 -5.45 5.32
C ALA A 175 20.97 -4.61 4.89
N MET A 176 20.89 -3.93 3.74
CA MET A 176 21.95 -3.04 3.26
C MET A 176 22.19 -1.84 4.18
N ALA A 177 21.13 -1.22 4.72
CA ALA A 177 21.23 -0.10 5.65
C ALA A 177 22.02 -0.49 6.92
N HIS A 178 21.80 -1.71 7.40
CA HIS A 178 22.53 -2.29 8.54
C HIS A 178 23.92 -2.85 8.19
N SER A 179 24.42 -2.66 6.97
CA SER A 179 25.74 -3.19 6.55
C SER A 179 26.91 -2.73 7.44
N HIS A 180 26.77 -1.59 8.10
CA HIS A 180 27.75 -1.06 9.04
C HIS A 180 27.90 -1.93 10.31
N CYS A 181 26.86 -2.66 10.70
CA CYS A 181 26.83 -3.57 11.85
C CYS A 181 27.67 -4.84 11.64
N ILE A 182 27.98 -5.21 10.39
CA ILE A 182 28.79 -6.39 10.05
C ILE A 182 30.21 -6.04 9.55
N PRO A 183 31.19 -6.96 9.72
CA PRO A 183 32.52 -6.79 9.15
C PRO A 183 32.48 -6.60 7.64
N SER A 184 33.40 -5.79 7.10
CA SER A 184 33.50 -5.48 5.66
C SER A 184 33.60 -6.70 4.75
N SER A 185 34.07 -7.83 5.29
CA SER A 185 34.20 -9.09 4.58
C SER A 185 32.87 -9.82 4.35
N PHE A 186 31.80 -9.44 5.07
CA PHE A 186 30.43 -9.94 4.91
C PHE A 186 29.49 -8.93 4.24
N ARG A 187 30.00 -7.75 3.84
CA ARG A 187 29.24 -6.71 3.14
C ARG A 187 29.12 -7.04 1.65
N ASP A 188 28.21 -7.96 1.35
CA ASP A 188 28.00 -8.48 0.00
C ASP A 188 26.50 -8.69 -0.25
N ASP A 189 26.06 -8.45 -1.48
CA ASP A 189 24.64 -8.56 -1.88
C ASP A 189 24.06 -9.95 -1.60
N ALA A 190 24.86 -11.02 -1.67
CA ALA A 190 24.41 -12.35 -1.32
C ALA A 190 24.07 -12.46 0.18
N VAL A 191 24.88 -11.84 1.06
CA VAL A 191 24.63 -11.83 2.51
C VAL A 191 23.37 -11.01 2.82
N TYR A 192 23.23 -9.82 2.21
CA TYR A 192 22.04 -8.99 2.36
C TYR A 192 20.77 -9.73 1.91
N SER A 193 20.83 -10.37 0.75
CA SER A 193 19.73 -11.16 0.21
C SER A 193 19.36 -12.34 1.11
N ILE A 194 20.33 -13.04 1.71
CA ILE A 194 20.06 -14.18 2.59
C ILE A 194 19.34 -13.71 3.86
N VAL A 195 19.85 -12.66 4.52
CA VAL A 195 19.24 -12.14 5.75
C VAL A 195 17.83 -11.60 5.48
N ALA A 196 17.66 -10.90 4.36
CA ALA A 196 16.36 -10.42 3.89
C ALA A 196 15.35 -11.57 3.68
N GLN A 197 15.75 -12.64 3.00
CA GLN A 197 14.88 -13.81 2.77
C GLN A 197 14.50 -14.51 4.08
N VAL A 198 15.39 -14.55 5.07
CA VAL A 198 15.06 -15.13 6.38
C VAL A 198 14.07 -14.24 7.12
N ALA A 199 14.29 -12.92 7.14
CA ALA A 199 13.34 -11.98 7.73
C ALA A 199 11.95 -12.15 7.08
N GLU A 200 11.88 -12.15 5.75
CA GLU A 200 10.63 -12.36 5.01
C GLU A 200 9.94 -13.69 5.37
N ALA A 201 10.69 -14.80 5.44
CA ALA A 201 10.15 -16.10 5.77
C ALA A 201 9.61 -16.17 7.21
N ILE A 202 10.29 -15.53 8.16
CA ILE A 202 9.82 -15.45 9.55
C ILE A 202 8.50 -14.68 9.62
N TYR A 203 8.40 -13.49 9.02
CA TYR A 203 7.14 -12.72 9.05
C TYR A 203 6.02 -13.41 8.26
N GLN A 204 6.33 -14.20 7.23
CA GLN A 204 5.33 -15.05 6.58
C GLN A 204 4.76 -16.10 7.52
N LEU A 205 5.59 -16.73 8.37
CA LEU A 205 5.11 -17.69 9.37
C LEU A 205 4.24 -17.00 10.42
N VAL A 206 4.62 -15.79 10.85
CA VAL A 206 3.82 -14.98 11.79
C VAL A 206 2.45 -14.67 11.19
N ASP A 207 2.39 -14.11 9.97
CA ASP A 207 1.14 -13.77 9.26
C ASP A 207 0.26 -15.01 8.96
N LYS A 208 0.88 -16.12 8.51
CA LYS A 208 0.17 -17.33 8.06
C LYS A 208 -0.57 -18.01 9.20
N HIS A 209 0.03 -18.04 10.38
CA HIS A 209 -0.48 -18.78 11.54
C HIS A 209 -1.01 -17.88 12.65
N ALA A 210 -1.11 -16.56 12.42
CA ALA A 210 -1.51 -15.57 13.42
C ALA A 210 -0.72 -15.74 14.73
N LEU A 211 0.60 -15.91 14.61
CA LEU A 211 1.48 -16.21 15.74
C LEU A 211 1.55 -15.07 16.75
N ASP A 212 1.23 -13.85 16.32
CA ASP A 212 1.09 -12.66 17.16
C ASP A 212 -0.06 -12.78 18.17
N GLU A 213 -1.11 -13.54 17.85
CA GLU A 213 -2.28 -13.77 18.71
C GLU A 213 -2.12 -14.94 19.69
N GLN A 214 -1.08 -15.77 19.54
CA GLN A 214 -0.89 -16.98 20.37
C GLN A 214 -0.11 -16.65 21.65
N GLU A 215 -0.48 -17.19 22.81
CA GLU A 215 0.27 -16.97 24.06
C GLU A 215 1.72 -17.52 23.98
N ASP A 216 1.88 -18.71 23.41
CA ASP A 216 3.17 -19.34 23.12
C ASP A 216 3.31 -19.62 21.60
N PRO A 217 3.79 -18.62 20.83
CA PRO A 217 3.85 -18.68 19.37
C PRO A 217 4.72 -19.84 18.84
N LEU A 218 5.85 -20.09 19.49
CA LEU A 218 6.80 -21.10 19.04
C LEU A 218 6.26 -22.50 19.34
N HIS A 219 5.65 -22.72 20.50
CA HIS A 219 5.00 -23.99 20.82
C HIS A 219 3.82 -24.28 19.88
N TYR A 220 2.99 -23.26 19.61
CA TYR A 220 1.88 -23.36 18.67
C TYR A 220 2.38 -23.71 17.26
N LEU A 221 3.38 -22.98 16.75
CA LEU A 221 3.96 -23.22 15.43
C LEU A 221 4.55 -24.63 15.32
N ASN A 222 5.28 -25.09 16.34
CA ASN A 222 5.82 -26.45 16.39
C ASN A 222 4.73 -27.53 16.42
N THR A 223 3.51 -27.17 16.84
CA THR A 223 2.36 -28.09 16.88
C THR A 223 1.62 -28.14 15.55
N VAL A 224 1.37 -26.97 14.94
CA VAL A 224 0.55 -26.83 13.72
C VAL A 224 1.35 -27.10 12.44
N GLU A 225 2.64 -26.79 12.41
CA GLU A 225 3.51 -27.00 11.24
C GLU A 225 4.88 -27.57 11.66
N LYS A 226 4.93 -28.87 12.01
CA LYS A 226 6.12 -29.56 12.56
C LYS A 226 7.42 -29.44 11.74
N ALA A 227 7.33 -29.12 10.45
CA ALA A 227 8.47 -29.03 9.54
C ALA A 227 8.81 -27.60 9.09
N TRP A 228 8.23 -26.56 9.69
CA TRP A 228 8.40 -25.15 9.28
C TRP A 228 9.86 -24.71 9.12
N GLN A 229 10.78 -25.32 9.89
CA GLN A 229 12.21 -25.06 9.85
C GLN A 229 12.85 -25.39 8.48
N HIS A 230 12.26 -26.33 7.72
CA HIS A 230 12.74 -26.73 6.41
C HIS A 230 12.43 -25.68 5.33
N ASP A 231 11.41 -24.87 5.55
CA ASP A 231 10.95 -23.80 4.66
C ASP A 231 11.84 -22.56 4.71
N LEU A 232 12.78 -22.50 5.66
CA LEU A 232 13.76 -21.41 5.74
C LEU A 232 14.87 -21.54 4.68
N PRO A 233 15.36 -20.41 4.16
CA PRO A 233 16.36 -20.37 3.08
C PRO A 233 17.77 -20.79 3.54
N LEU A 234 18.02 -20.87 4.85
CA LEU A 234 19.30 -21.28 5.43
C LEU A 234 19.31 -22.75 5.85
N ASN A 235 20.47 -23.40 5.71
CA ASN A 235 20.73 -24.70 6.35
C ASN A 235 21.23 -24.43 7.78
N ILE A 236 20.37 -24.58 8.76
CA ILE A 236 20.68 -24.32 10.18
C ILE A 236 20.40 -25.62 10.94
N ASP A 237 21.28 -26.00 11.87
CA ASP A 237 21.04 -27.15 12.73
C ASP A 237 19.95 -26.85 13.78
N GLU A 238 19.28 -27.90 14.26
CA GLU A 238 18.09 -27.79 15.12
C GLU A 238 18.34 -26.91 16.37
N ARG A 239 19.56 -26.94 16.94
CA ARG A 239 19.94 -26.13 18.10
C ARG A 239 20.05 -24.63 17.78
N THR A 240 20.69 -24.27 16.67
CA THR A 240 20.80 -22.87 16.22
C THR A 240 19.46 -22.33 15.75
N VAL A 241 18.61 -23.18 15.17
CA VAL A 241 17.22 -22.81 14.84
C VAL A 241 16.45 -22.41 16.10
N HIS A 242 16.50 -23.23 17.15
CA HIS A 242 15.73 -22.96 18.37
C HIS A 242 16.19 -21.71 19.12
N GLN A 243 17.49 -21.35 19.10
CA GLN A 243 17.97 -20.13 19.77
C GLN A 243 17.83 -18.87 18.92
N LEU A 244 18.41 -18.85 17.72
CA LEU A 244 18.44 -17.64 16.90
C LEU A 244 17.08 -17.36 16.26
N LEU A 245 16.43 -18.37 15.68
CA LEU A 245 15.10 -18.18 15.07
C LEU A 245 13.99 -18.19 16.10
N GLY A 246 14.18 -18.82 17.26
CA GLY A 246 13.28 -18.62 18.40
C GLY A 246 13.28 -17.18 18.89
N ASN A 247 14.47 -16.58 19.07
CA ASN A 247 14.60 -15.17 19.41
C ASN A 247 14.11 -14.26 18.28
N ALA A 248 14.47 -14.52 17.03
CA ALA A 248 14.05 -13.71 15.89
C ALA A 248 12.55 -13.81 15.58
N LEU A 249 11.94 -15.00 15.73
CA LEU A 249 10.50 -15.18 15.69
C LEU A 249 9.84 -14.48 16.88
N GLY A 250 10.45 -14.57 18.06
CA GLY A 250 10.03 -13.82 19.25
C GLY A 250 10.03 -12.32 19.00
N MET A 251 11.10 -11.77 18.42
CA MET A 251 11.25 -10.36 18.03
C MET A 251 10.27 -9.97 16.93
N ALA A 252 10.01 -10.84 15.94
CA ALA A 252 9.06 -10.59 14.87
C ALA A 252 7.60 -10.62 15.37
N VAL A 253 7.30 -11.56 16.26
CA VAL A 253 6.02 -11.62 16.98
C VAL A 253 5.90 -10.42 17.91
N GLU A 254 6.94 -10.02 18.63
CA GLU A 254 6.94 -8.81 19.44
C GLU A 254 6.74 -7.56 18.59
N ALA A 255 7.41 -7.45 17.45
CA ALA A 255 7.22 -6.35 16.51
C ALA A 255 5.78 -6.32 16.00
N GLN A 256 5.17 -7.47 15.66
CA GLN A 256 3.77 -7.56 15.24
C GLN A 256 2.74 -7.39 16.37
N ARG A 257 3.09 -7.72 17.61
CA ARG A 257 2.27 -7.45 18.81
C ARG A 257 2.37 -5.99 19.25
N ARG A 258 3.56 -5.38 19.07
CA ARG A 258 3.83 -3.95 19.29
C ARG A 258 3.14 -3.11 18.22
N LEU A 259 3.02 -3.63 16.98
CA LEU A 259 2.04 -3.14 16.04
C LEU A 259 0.67 -3.33 16.69
N PRO A 260 0.01 -2.24 17.06
CA PRO A 260 -1.20 -2.36 17.84
C PRO A 260 -2.23 -3.18 17.06
N ASN A 261 -2.88 -4.14 17.73
CA ASN A 261 -4.15 -4.70 17.26
C ASN A 261 -5.24 -3.62 17.17
N SER A 262 -4.93 -2.42 17.67
CA SER A 262 -5.72 -1.21 17.53
C SER A 262 -5.25 -0.32 16.39
N ILE A 263 -6.22 0.29 15.73
CA ILE A 263 -5.97 1.44 14.85
C ILE A 263 -5.55 2.60 15.77
N LYS A 264 -4.38 3.20 15.51
CA LYS A 264 -3.81 4.31 16.27
C LYS A 264 -3.29 5.38 15.33
N ILE A 265 -3.41 6.63 15.74
CA ILE A 265 -2.75 7.78 15.12
C ILE A 265 -1.39 7.95 15.77
N LEU A 266 -0.36 8.03 14.95
CA LEU A 266 1.01 8.29 15.35
C LEU A 266 1.40 9.69 14.89
N ARG A 267 1.75 10.55 15.85
CA ARG A 267 2.38 11.85 15.60
C ARG A 267 3.86 11.72 15.88
N SER A 268 4.68 12.02 14.88
CA SER A 268 6.12 11.85 14.98
C SER A 268 6.87 13.05 14.43
N LEU A 269 8.12 13.17 14.87
CA LEU A 269 9.10 14.11 14.36
C LEU A 269 10.18 13.30 13.63
N ARG A 270 10.39 13.58 12.34
CA ARG A 270 11.39 12.87 11.52
C ARG A 270 12.35 13.82 10.83
N LYS A 271 13.58 13.32 10.63
CA LYS A 271 14.56 13.94 9.74
C LYS A 271 14.22 13.57 8.30
N SER A 272 13.93 14.56 7.49
CA SER A 272 13.77 14.45 6.04
C SER A 272 15.11 14.73 5.40
N TYR A 273 15.71 13.71 4.80
CA TYR A 273 16.96 13.83 4.05
C TYR A 273 16.65 14.11 2.57
N SER A 274 17.50 14.87 1.90
CA SER A 274 17.40 14.99 0.44
C SER A 274 17.64 13.61 -0.22
N ASN A 275 16.93 13.31 -1.32
CA ASN A 275 17.04 12.02 -2.02
C ASN A 275 18.45 11.69 -2.55
N TYR A 276 19.38 12.66 -2.54
CA TYR A 276 20.77 12.52 -2.99
C TYR A 276 21.78 12.33 -1.85
N ALA A 277 21.34 12.32 -0.58
CA ALA A 277 22.22 12.22 0.58
C ALA A 277 23.03 10.91 0.65
N SER A 278 22.58 9.84 -0.01
CA SER A 278 23.34 8.58 -0.11
C SER A 278 24.41 8.58 -1.20
N MET A 279 24.44 9.61 -2.08
CA MET A 279 25.39 9.74 -3.19
C MET A 279 26.42 10.86 -3.00
N LEU A 280 26.21 11.74 -2.02
CA LEU A 280 27.13 12.80 -1.65
C LEU A 280 27.82 12.37 -0.35
N ASP A 281 29.16 12.35 -0.33
CA ASP A 281 29.99 12.17 0.89
C ASP A 281 29.87 13.40 1.85
N GLU A 282 28.71 14.05 1.89
CA GLU A 282 28.39 15.18 2.76
C GLU A 282 27.43 14.70 3.84
N GLU A 283 27.96 14.47 5.04
CA GLU A 283 27.16 14.32 6.26
C GLU A 283 26.31 15.60 6.47
N GLU A 284 25.00 15.42 6.72
CA GLU A 284 24.11 16.38 7.44
C GLU A 284 23.33 17.50 6.72
N ALA A 285 22.77 17.29 5.52
CA ALA A 285 21.64 18.15 5.05
C ALA A 285 20.28 17.47 5.28
N PHE A 286 19.70 17.62 6.48
CA PHE A 286 18.35 17.16 6.81
C PHE A 286 17.48 18.28 7.40
N GLU A 287 16.17 18.21 7.17
CA GLU A 287 15.17 19.08 7.81
C GLU A 287 14.31 18.28 8.78
N TRP A 288 13.93 18.86 9.92
CA TRP A 288 12.92 18.24 10.78
C TRP A 288 11.52 18.51 10.25
N ARG A 289 10.71 17.46 10.15
CA ARG A 289 9.30 17.56 9.75
C ARG A 289 8.40 16.83 10.73
N HIS A 290 7.27 17.44 11.01
CA HIS A 290 6.15 16.79 11.67
C HIS A 290 5.52 15.80 10.68
N GLN A 291 5.13 14.63 11.17
CA GLN A 291 4.45 13.62 10.36
C GLN A 291 3.32 13.01 11.16
N VAL A 292 2.17 12.86 10.50
CA VAL A 292 1.00 12.16 11.06
C VAL A 292 0.75 10.90 10.24
N SER A 293 0.65 9.76 10.90
CA SER A 293 0.32 8.47 10.26
C SER A 293 -0.70 7.69 11.07
N ILE A 294 -1.29 6.67 10.45
CA ILE A 294 -2.25 5.78 11.09
C ILE A 294 -1.82 4.31 10.93
N THR A 295 -1.92 3.53 12.01
CA THR A 295 -1.67 2.09 11.98
C THR A 295 -2.88 1.35 11.40
N LEU A 296 -2.73 0.77 10.20
CA LEU A 296 -3.77 -0.04 9.56
C LEU A 296 -3.21 -1.39 9.10
N LYS A 297 -3.72 -2.49 9.68
CA LYS A 297 -3.40 -3.86 9.20
C LYS A 297 -4.29 -4.20 7.99
N ASN A 298 -3.80 -5.03 7.07
CA ASN A 298 -4.59 -5.49 5.92
C ASN A 298 -5.75 -6.44 6.30
N ARG A 299 -5.80 -6.87 7.56
CA ARG A 299 -6.88 -7.66 8.14
C ARG A 299 -7.24 -7.11 9.51
N LEU A 300 -8.53 -6.99 9.79
CA LEU A 300 -9.06 -6.55 11.08
C LEU A 300 -10.15 -7.51 11.56
N ASN A 301 -10.16 -7.78 12.86
CA ASN A 301 -11.20 -8.59 13.48
C ASN A 301 -12.54 -7.82 13.52
N GLU A 302 -13.64 -8.51 13.23
CA GLU A 302 -14.98 -7.92 13.25
C GLU A 302 -15.39 -7.39 14.63
N ASN A 303 -15.15 -8.17 15.70
CA ASN A 303 -15.53 -7.76 17.06
C ASN A 303 -14.77 -6.51 17.49
N PHE A 304 -13.51 -6.40 17.10
CA PHE A 304 -12.70 -5.21 17.34
C PHE A 304 -13.30 -3.96 16.69
N LEU A 305 -13.67 -4.04 15.39
CA LEU A 305 -14.29 -2.94 14.67
C LEU A 305 -15.67 -2.58 15.23
N GLN A 306 -16.49 -3.59 15.54
CA GLN A 306 -17.80 -3.40 16.17
C GLN A 306 -17.68 -2.69 17.53
N GLN A 307 -16.71 -3.10 18.35
CA GLN A 307 -16.44 -2.47 19.64
C GLN A 307 -15.95 -1.03 19.48
N MET A 308 -15.03 -0.78 18.54
CA MET A 308 -14.49 0.56 18.25
C MET A 308 -15.57 1.54 17.80
N PHE A 309 -16.41 1.13 16.84
CA PHE A 309 -17.52 1.95 16.32
C PHE A 309 -18.77 1.92 17.22
N GLY A 310 -18.74 1.20 18.33
CA GLY A 310 -19.88 1.10 19.26
C GLY A 310 -21.15 0.52 18.63
N THR A 311 -21.02 -0.33 17.61
CA THR A 311 -22.16 -0.91 16.86
C THR A 311 -22.18 -2.42 16.97
N ARG A 312 -23.38 -3.02 16.93
CA ARG A 312 -23.57 -4.49 16.98
C ARG A 312 -23.33 -5.18 15.64
N SER A 313 -23.31 -4.42 14.55
CA SER A 313 -23.09 -4.96 13.20
C SER A 313 -22.57 -3.84 12.30
N LEU A 314 -21.54 -4.16 11.53
CA LEU A 314 -21.05 -3.39 10.40
C LEU A 314 -21.42 -4.15 9.12
N PRO A 315 -21.64 -3.45 8.00
CA PRO A 315 -21.96 -4.07 6.72
C PRO A 315 -20.76 -4.86 6.17
N ASP A 316 -21.04 -5.87 5.34
CA ASP A 316 -20.01 -6.71 4.71
C ASP A 316 -19.01 -5.92 3.85
N ARG A 317 -19.37 -4.70 3.44
CA ARG A 317 -18.52 -3.75 2.71
C ARG A 317 -18.75 -2.33 3.22
N PHE A 318 -17.68 -1.59 3.45
CA PHE A 318 -17.71 -0.16 3.76
C PHE A 318 -16.40 0.53 3.41
N HIS A 319 -16.43 1.85 3.34
CA HIS A 319 -15.27 2.71 3.19
C HIS A 319 -14.85 3.24 4.57
N LEU A 320 -13.56 3.15 4.89
CA LEU A 320 -12.98 3.64 6.13
C LEU A 320 -12.23 4.95 5.87
N PHE A 321 -12.52 5.98 6.65
CA PHE A 321 -11.97 7.32 6.53
C PHE A 321 -11.32 7.77 7.85
N ALA A 322 -10.30 8.63 7.75
CA ALA A 322 -9.86 9.51 8.83
C ALA A 322 -10.62 10.84 8.70
N VAL A 323 -11.05 11.40 9.83
CA VAL A 323 -11.78 12.68 9.90
C VAL A 323 -10.98 13.62 10.79
N GLY A 324 -10.37 14.64 10.20
CA GLY A 324 -9.76 15.78 10.88
C GLY A 324 -10.43 17.07 10.39
N GLN A 325 -9.65 18.07 9.96
CA GLN A 325 -10.14 19.24 9.21
C GLN A 325 -11.04 18.86 8.02
N LYS A 326 -10.77 17.72 7.39
CA LYS A 326 -11.49 17.16 6.24
C LYS A 326 -11.63 15.65 6.38
N THR A 327 -12.34 15.03 5.46
CA THR A 327 -12.45 13.56 5.41
C THR A 327 -11.41 13.00 4.44
N LEU A 328 -10.60 12.01 4.88
CA LEU A 328 -9.61 11.33 4.05
C LEU A 328 -9.93 9.84 3.96
N LEU A 329 -10.08 9.31 2.74
CA LEU A 329 -10.31 7.88 2.52
C LEU A 329 -9.03 7.08 2.81
N LEU A 330 -9.11 6.17 3.79
CA LEU A 330 -7.99 5.33 4.23
C LEU A 330 -7.98 3.98 3.53
N ALA A 331 -9.13 3.29 3.53
CA ALA A 331 -9.23 1.93 3.03
C ALA A 331 -10.65 1.55 2.62
N LYS A 332 -10.78 0.52 1.80
CA LYS A 332 -12.05 -0.19 1.58
C LYS A 332 -12.05 -1.51 2.34
N ALA A 333 -13.04 -1.71 3.20
CA ALA A 333 -13.20 -2.92 3.98
C ALA A 333 -14.19 -3.88 3.30
N PHE A 334 -13.88 -5.17 3.29
CA PHE A 334 -14.81 -6.20 2.82
C PHE A 334 -14.63 -7.56 3.52
N LYS A 335 -15.72 -8.31 3.69
CA LYS A 335 -15.69 -9.71 4.16
C LYS A 335 -15.54 -10.70 3.01
N ASN A 336 -14.81 -11.79 3.26
CA ASN A 336 -14.72 -12.91 2.33
C ASN A 336 -15.74 -14.00 2.70
N GLY A 337 -16.96 -13.88 2.18
CA GLY A 337 -18.06 -14.82 2.42
C GLY A 337 -18.78 -14.63 3.76
N LYS A 338 -19.97 -15.20 3.88
CA LYS A 338 -20.92 -14.96 4.99
C LYS A 338 -20.48 -15.45 6.38
N VAL A 339 -19.36 -16.19 6.50
CA VAL A 339 -18.91 -16.84 7.75
C VAL A 339 -17.57 -16.28 8.25
N SER A 340 -17.00 -15.28 7.58
CA SER A 340 -15.72 -14.70 8.00
C SER A 340 -15.90 -13.71 9.15
N GLU A 341 -15.18 -13.91 10.27
CA GLU A 341 -15.08 -12.95 11.39
C GLU A 341 -14.01 -11.87 11.16
N GLN A 342 -13.50 -11.75 9.92
CA GLN A 342 -12.42 -10.83 9.56
C GLN A 342 -12.80 -9.97 8.36
N TYR A 343 -12.48 -8.68 8.47
CA TYR A 343 -12.48 -7.74 7.35
C TYR A 343 -11.10 -7.70 6.71
N TRP A 344 -11.08 -7.74 5.39
CA TRP A 344 -9.91 -7.41 4.59
C TRP A 344 -9.96 -5.93 4.24
N LEU A 345 -8.84 -5.26 4.39
CA LEU A 345 -8.68 -3.86 4.02
C LEU A 345 -7.86 -3.75 2.73
N ASP A 346 -8.45 -3.11 1.72
CA ASP A 346 -7.72 -2.54 0.59
C ASP A 346 -7.30 -1.12 0.99
N VAL A 347 -6.07 -0.98 1.49
CA VAL A 347 -5.56 0.27 2.08
C VAL A 347 -5.04 1.19 0.99
N PHE A 348 -5.61 2.39 0.89
CA PHE A 348 -5.19 3.43 -0.05
C PHE A 348 -4.06 4.31 0.49
N THR A 349 -4.11 4.66 1.79
CA THR A 349 -3.07 5.47 2.45
C THR A 349 -3.02 5.19 3.96
N GLN A 350 -1.83 5.34 4.53
CA GLN A 350 -1.58 5.35 5.98
C GLN A 350 -0.94 6.66 6.44
N SER A 351 -0.59 7.56 5.51
CA SER A 351 -0.08 8.90 5.83
C SER A 351 -1.25 9.87 5.82
N LEU A 352 -1.31 10.72 6.85
CA LEU A 352 -2.26 11.81 6.97
C LEU A 352 -1.56 13.14 6.64
N PRO A 353 -2.29 14.20 6.29
CA PRO A 353 -1.69 15.51 6.03
C PRO A 353 -0.92 16.04 7.25
N ASP A 354 0.27 16.60 7.03
CA ASP A 354 1.08 17.19 8.11
C ASP A 354 0.37 18.36 8.81
N THR A 355 -0.56 19.03 8.10
CA THR A 355 -1.42 20.09 8.66
C THR A 355 -2.44 19.57 9.67
N TRP A 356 -2.57 18.26 9.87
CA TRP A 356 -3.43 17.65 10.89
C TRP A 356 -2.67 17.32 12.18
N PHE A 357 -1.43 17.79 12.33
CA PHE A 357 -0.58 17.41 13.47
C PHE A 357 -1.15 17.89 14.81
N ASP A 358 -1.66 19.11 14.90
CA ASP A 358 -2.30 19.64 16.11
C ASP A 358 -3.79 19.24 16.22
N GLU A 359 -4.34 18.65 15.18
CA GLU A 359 -5.77 18.39 15.07
C GLU A 359 -6.21 17.11 15.76
N GLU A 360 -7.48 17.08 16.17
CA GLU A 360 -8.11 15.81 16.52
C GLU A 360 -8.47 15.05 15.25
N ILE A 361 -8.21 13.75 15.27
CA ILE A 361 -8.48 12.83 14.18
C ILE A 361 -9.37 11.71 14.72
N GLN A 362 -10.46 11.43 14.02
CA GLN A 362 -11.39 10.33 14.30
C GLN A 362 -11.47 9.37 13.11
N LEU A 363 -12.10 8.21 13.31
CA LEU A 363 -12.43 7.29 12.24
C LEU A 363 -13.89 7.43 11.84
N LYS A 364 -14.17 7.32 10.55
CA LYS A 364 -15.53 7.21 10.00
C LYS A 364 -15.62 6.00 9.08
N ALA A 365 -16.66 5.18 9.26
CA ALA A 365 -17.05 4.15 8.32
C ALA A 365 -18.30 4.60 7.55
N THR A 366 -18.33 4.41 6.24
CA THR A 366 -19.49 4.72 5.39
C THR A 366 -19.82 3.57 4.46
N ASP A 367 -21.07 3.13 4.44
CA ASP A 367 -21.52 2.08 3.52
C ASP A 367 -21.97 2.63 2.16
N ASP A 368 -22.31 1.73 1.23
CA ASP A 368 -22.75 2.10 -0.12
C ASP A 368 -24.14 2.79 -0.13
N HIS A 369 -24.86 2.78 0.99
CA HIS A 369 -26.17 3.42 1.17
C HIS A 369 -26.08 4.79 1.85
N GLY A 370 -24.88 5.22 2.25
CA GLY A 370 -24.64 6.49 2.93
C GLY A 370 -24.87 6.45 4.44
N ASN A 371 -24.98 5.27 5.06
CA ASN A 371 -24.97 5.16 6.52
C ASN A 371 -23.55 5.42 7.03
N GLU A 372 -23.43 6.20 8.11
CA GLU A 372 -22.15 6.59 8.69
C GLU A 372 -22.02 6.17 10.15
N TRP A 373 -20.83 5.69 10.52
CA TRP A 373 -20.45 5.39 11.90
C TRP A 373 -19.14 6.10 12.22
N PHE A 374 -19.04 6.69 13.42
CA PHE A 374 -17.84 7.40 13.88
C PHE A 374 -17.24 6.70 15.09
N ALA A 375 -15.92 6.71 15.19
CA ALA A 375 -15.20 6.15 16.32
C ALA A 375 -14.03 7.06 16.73
N PRO A 376 -13.82 7.29 18.04
CA PRO A 376 -12.56 7.82 18.51
C PRO A 376 -11.44 6.80 18.27
N VAL A 377 -10.23 7.29 18.02
CA VAL A 377 -9.05 6.46 17.74
C VAL A 377 -7.95 6.83 18.73
N ILE A 378 -7.14 5.85 19.12
CA ILE A 378 -6.02 6.10 20.05
C ILE A 378 -4.98 6.99 19.37
N GLY A 379 -4.43 7.94 20.12
CA GLY A 379 -3.63 9.04 19.59
C GLY A 379 -4.46 10.00 18.75
N GLY A 380 -5.78 9.83 18.62
CA GLY A 380 -6.61 10.70 17.81
C GLY A 380 -6.77 12.10 18.42
N ALA A 381 -6.57 12.27 19.72
CA ALA A 381 -6.75 13.56 20.38
C ALA A 381 -5.86 14.67 19.76
N GLY A 382 -6.45 15.85 19.54
CA GLY A 382 -5.70 17.03 19.14
C GLY A 382 -4.81 17.55 20.26
N VAL A 383 -3.77 18.29 19.89
CA VAL A 383 -2.85 18.97 20.82
C VAL A 383 -2.92 20.47 20.64
N ASP A 384 -2.74 21.21 21.73
CA ASP A 384 -2.81 22.67 21.68
C ASP A 384 -1.53 23.23 21.05
N ASP A 385 -1.65 24.01 19.98
CA ASP A 385 -0.52 24.64 19.28
C ASP A 385 0.16 25.73 20.14
N ASP A 386 -0.52 26.27 21.15
CA ASP A 386 0.07 27.23 22.09
C ASP A 386 0.89 26.56 23.22
N GLU A 387 0.91 25.22 23.29
CA GLU A 387 1.63 24.45 24.33
C GLU A 387 2.96 23.85 23.83
N PRO A 388 3.94 23.56 24.71
CA PRO A 388 5.09 22.75 24.36
C PRO A 388 4.67 21.32 24.00
N TRP A 389 5.19 20.77 22.89
CA TRP A 389 4.96 19.38 22.50
C TRP A 389 6.19 18.54 22.84
N VAL A 390 6.00 17.43 23.53
CA VAL A 390 7.09 16.60 24.04
C VAL A 390 7.12 15.29 23.29
N PHE A 391 8.30 14.97 22.77
CA PHE A 391 8.57 13.76 22.00
C PHE A 391 9.57 12.89 22.72
N THR A 392 9.23 11.62 22.90
CA THR A 392 10.11 10.59 23.45
C THR A 392 10.63 9.71 22.33
N GLN A 393 11.83 9.18 22.52
CA GLN A 393 12.46 8.33 21.52
C GLN A 393 11.94 6.90 21.65
N HIS A 394 11.32 6.41 20.58
CA HIS A 394 10.94 5.01 20.45
C HIS A 394 11.62 4.45 19.20
N ASN A 395 12.65 3.62 19.40
CA ASN A 395 13.57 3.15 18.35
C ASN A 395 14.27 4.35 17.65
N ASP A 396 14.21 4.42 16.31
CA ASP A 396 14.76 5.51 15.49
C ASP A 396 13.78 6.69 15.28
N GLU A 397 12.61 6.66 15.91
CA GLU A 397 11.56 7.66 15.72
C GLU A 397 11.28 8.45 17.00
N TRP A 398 11.00 9.74 16.85
CA TRP A 398 10.56 10.60 17.95
C TRP A 398 9.04 10.69 17.90
N LEU A 399 8.36 10.02 18.83
CA LEU A 399 6.90 9.99 18.89
C LEU A 399 6.40 11.00 19.90
N LEU A 400 5.27 11.64 19.60
CA LEU A 400 4.62 12.57 20.52
C LEU A 400 4.14 11.81 21.77
N HIS A 401 4.71 12.17 22.91
CA HIS A 401 4.30 11.67 24.23
C HIS A 401 3.14 12.49 24.79
N GLY A 402 3.16 13.82 24.59
CA GLY A 402 2.06 14.69 24.99
C GLY A 402 2.33 16.19 24.76
N SER A 403 1.40 17.03 25.20
CA SER A 403 1.50 18.50 25.17
C SER A 403 1.35 19.11 26.57
N GLY A 404 1.98 20.26 26.78
CA GLY A 404 1.88 21.02 28.02
C GLY A 404 2.76 20.45 29.13
N SER A 405 2.17 20.24 30.30
CA SER A 405 2.88 19.60 31.42
C SER A 405 2.76 18.08 31.32
N VAL A 406 3.89 17.39 31.18
CA VAL A 406 3.94 15.93 30.99
C VAL A 406 5.02 15.31 31.86
N SER A 407 4.81 14.05 32.27
CA SER A 407 5.82 13.21 32.90
C SER A 407 6.13 12.05 31.97
N CYS A 408 7.40 11.69 31.83
CA CYS A 408 7.83 10.55 31.04
C CYS A 408 8.94 9.77 31.76
N GLU A 409 9.08 8.49 31.43
CA GLU A 409 10.05 7.60 32.07
C GLU A 409 11.46 7.74 31.46
N GLU A 410 11.52 8.29 30.25
CA GLU A 410 12.72 8.45 29.45
C GLU A 410 13.71 9.45 30.07
N THR A 411 15.00 9.21 29.83
CA THR A 411 16.10 10.06 30.30
C THR A 411 16.30 11.31 29.45
N ASN A 412 15.74 11.34 28.24
CA ASN A 412 15.81 12.44 27.29
C ASN A 412 14.49 12.61 26.54
N ALA A 413 14.24 13.83 26.06
CA ALA A 413 13.10 14.15 25.20
C ALA A 413 13.43 15.32 24.27
N LEU A 414 12.71 15.40 23.14
CA LEU A 414 12.68 16.60 22.31
C LEU A 414 11.43 17.41 22.64
N VAL A 415 11.58 18.72 22.74
CA VAL A 415 10.48 19.65 23.00
C VAL A 415 10.33 20.60 21.83
N SER A 416 9.17 20.59 21.19
CA SER A 416 8.79 21.53 20.13
C SER A 416 8.00 22.69 20.75
N LEU A 417 8.60 23.88 20.73
CA LEU A 417 8.09 25.08 21.37
C LEU A 417 7.41 26.03 20.36
N PRO A 418 6.28 26.66 20.73
CA PRO A 418 5.61 27.65 19.90
C PRO A 418 6.47 28.90 19.68
N HIS A 419 6.12 29.69 18.65
CA HIS A 419 6.76 30.96 18.38
C HIS A 419 6.57 31.95 19.55
N GLY A 420 7.67 32.44 20.12
CA GLY A 420 7.67 33.42 21.22
C GLY A 420 8.10 32.88 22.59
N PHE A 421 8.38 31.58 22.72
CA PHE A 421 9.02 31.02 23.91
C PHE A 421 10.51 31.39 23.96
N SER A 422 11.02 31.75 25.13
CA SER A 422 12.45 32.02 25.33
C SER A 422 13.23 30.70 25.47
N VAL A 423 14.23 30.50 24.62
CA VAL A 423 15.07 29.29 24.58
C VAL A 423 16.54 29.67 24.78
N GLU A 424 17.28 28.90 25.58
CA GLU A 424 18.73 29.03 25.69
C GLU A 424 19.41 28.36 24.48
N CYS A 425 20.38 29.06 23.86
CA CYS A 425 20.98 28.66 22.58
C CYS A 425 21.72 27.30 22.61
N SER A 426 22.13 26.82 23.79
CA SER A 426 22.84 25.55 23.95
C SER A 426 21.98 24.31 23.71
N ASP A 427 20.66 24.45 23.80
CA ASP A 427 19.73 23.31 23.78
C ASP A 427 18.95 23.21 22.45
N LEU A 428 19.15 24.17 21.54
CA LEU A 428 18.50 24.25 20.22
C LEU A 428 19.04 23.19 19.26
N ILE A 429 18.16 22.38 18.67
CA ILE A 429 18.52 21.35 17.68
C ILE A 429 18.07 21.72 16.26
N GLY A 430 17.10 22.62 16.13
CA GLY A 430 16.62 23.10 14.84
C GLY A 430 15.19 23.59 14.88
N TYR A 431 14.51 23.50 13.74
CA TYR A 431 13.15 23.97 13.54
C TYR A 431 12.32 22.91 12.83
N ALA A 432 11.06 22.78 13.22
CA ALA A 432 10.05 22.00 12.49
C ALA A 432 8.88 22.91 12.15
N GLY A 433 8.82 23.36 10.90
CA GLY A 433 7.94 24.46 10.50
C GLY A 433 8.32 25.76 11.21
N GLU A 434 7.35 26.41 11.85
CA GLU A 434 7.55 27.66 12.62
C GLU A 434 7.95 27.42 14.09
N ARG A 435 8.02 26.16 14.53
CA ARG A 435 8.27 25.77 15.92
C ARG A 435 9.76 25.51 16.18
N THR A 436 10.23 25.87 17.37
CA THR A 436 11.62 25.72 17.79
C THR A 436 11.82 24.38 18.50
N LEU A 437 12.80 23.58 18.08
CA LEU A 437 13.08 22.26 18.66
C LEU A 437 14.25 22.30 19.64
N VAL A 438 14.03 21.77 20.84
CA VAL A 438 14.98 21.79 21.96
C VAL A 438 15.18 20.38 22.51
N ALA A 439 16.42 20.01 22.86
CA ALA A 439 16.69 18.77 23.59
C ALA A 439 16.69 19.02 25.08
N ILE A 440 16.02 18.16 25.83
CA ILE A 440 16.12 18.10 27.29
C ILE A 440 16.63 16.72 27.72
N GLY A 441 17.39 16.69 28.82
CA GLY A 441 17.94 15.46 29.38
C GLY A 441 17.97 15.49 30.91
N SER A 442 18.02 14.30 31.52
CA SER A 442 18.18 14.17 32.97
C SER A 442 19.64 14.43 33.39
N LYS A 443 19.82 15.12 34.52
CA LYS A 443 21.16 15.36 35.07
C LYS A 443 21.57 14.18 35.95
N GLY A 444 22.50 13.36 35.47
CA GLY A 444 23.07 12.26 36.26
C GLY A 444 22.14 11.07 36.52
N GLY A 445 21.05 10.91 35.74
CA GLY A 445 20.09 9.81 35.92
C GLY A 445 19.10 10.01 37.07
N GLU A 446 18.95 11.24 37.59
CA GLU A 446 17.94 11.59 38.58
C GLU A 446 16.68 12.20 37.94
N PRO A 447 15.49 12.04 38.55
CA PRO A 447 14.27 12.71 38.10
C PRO A 447 14.47 14.22 38.01
N THR A 448 14.24 14.78 36.82
CA THR A 448 14.55 16.19 36.52
C THR A 448 13.32 16.88 35.93
N GLU A 449 13.00 18.08 36.41
CA GLU A 449 11.91 18.92 35.90
C GLU A 449 12.45 20.06 35.03
N HIS A 450 11.85 20.26 33.86
CA HIS A 450 12.15 21.35 32.92
C HIS A 450 10.91 22.22 32.73
N TRP A 451 11.05 23.54 32.86
CA TRP A 451 9.91 24.47 32.88
C TRP A 451 9.90 25.41 31.65
N PHE A 452 8.78 25.45 30.95
CA PHE A 452 8.55 26.30 29.77
C PHE A 452 7.26 27.09 29.91
N ALA A 453 7.36 28.42 30.12
CA ALA A 453 6.21 29.34 30.25
C ALA A 453 5.08 28.86 31.20
N GLY A 454 5.42 28.16 32.28
CA GLY A 454 4.46 27.63 33.26
C GLY A 454 4.03 26.18 33.06
N HIS A 455 4.52 25.51 32.01
CA HIS A 455 4.40 24.06 31.81
C HIS A 455 5.64 23.35 32.36
N CYS A 456 5.44 22.21 33.02
CA CYS A 456 6.52 21.40 33.63
C CYS A 456 6.62 20.06 32.92
N ILE A 457 7.82 19.74 32.44
CA ILE A 457 8.15 18.47 31.81
C ILE A 457 9.08 17.70 32.75
N SER A 458 8.61 16.58 33.27
CA SER A 458 9.35 15.74 34.22
C SER A 458 9.90 14.49 33.54
N LEU A 459 11.21 14.31 33.58
CA LEU A 459 11.89 13.11 33.07
C LEU A 459 12.10 12.10 34.21
N MET A 460 12.14 10.80 33.86
CA MET A 460 12.32 9.68 34.79
C MET A 460 11.29 9.61 35.93
N GLN A 461 10.02 9.85 35.61
CA GLN A 461 8.89 9.64 36.52
C GLN A 461 7.91 8.61 35.95
N ASP A 462 7.47 7.69 36.81
CA ASP A 462 6.55 6.59 36.51
C ASP A 462 5.17 7.14 36.07
N ASP A 463 4.79 6.92 34.81
CA ASP A 463 3.50 7.36 34.28
C ASP A 463 2.50 6.19 34.35
N SER A 464 2.00 5.93 35.57
CA SER A 464 1.12 4.80 35.83
C SER A 464 -0.17 4.87 34.99
N HIS A 465 -0.22 4.05 33.94
CA HIS A 465 -1.31 3.84 32.99
C HIS A 465 -1.80 5.11 32.27
N SER A 466 -1.18 5.43 31.13
CA SER A 466 -1.63 6.46 30.20
C SER A 466 -3.01 6.11 29.60
N LEU A 467 -4.07 6.56 30.28
CA LEU A 467 -5.42 6.63 29.72
C LEU A 467 -5.51 7.83 28.79
N GLU A 468 -5.98 7.60 27.57
CA GLU A 468 -6.32 8.70 26.67
C GLU A 468 -7.73 9.19 26.96
N TYR A 469 -7.92 10.50 27.05
CA TYR A 469 -9.21 11.09 27.37
C TYR A 469 -9.78 11.80 26.14
N SER A 470 -10.98 11.39 25.70
CA SER A 470 -11.67 12.01 24.57
C SER A 470 -13.09 12.44 24.96
N LEU A 471 -13.46 13.65 24.54
CA LEU A 471 -14.84 14.14 24.62
C LEU A 471 -15.63 13.62 23.42
N VAL A 472 -16.72 12.91 23.69
CA VAL A 472 -17.62 12.29 22.71
C VAL A 472 -19.03 12.82 22.91
N GLY A 473 -19.69 13.19 21.82
CA GLY A 473 -21.04 13.74 21.82
C GLY A 473 -21.46 14.11 20.41
N GLN A 474 -22.69 14.61 20.26
CA GLN A 474 -23.15 15.13 18.97
C GLN A 474 -22.37 16.41 18.64
N THR A 475 -21.68 16.45 17.52
CA THR A 475 -20.89 17.60 17.08
C THR A 475 -21.60 18.39 16.00
N LEU A 476 -21.22 19.66 15.85
CA LEU A 476 -21.60 20.45 14.69
C LEU A 476 -20.84 19.92 13.46
N VAL A 477 -21.55 19.75 12.33
CA VAL A 477 -21.00 19.17 11.08
C VAL A 477 -20.01 20.12 10.37
N TYR A 478 -19.98 21.40 10.76
CA TYR A 478 -19.14 22.43 10.15
C TYR A 478 -17.83 22.63 10.94
N GLN A 479 -16.78 23.08 10.25
CA GLN A 479 -15.53 23.45 10.91
C GLN A 479 -15.74 24.60 11.90
N THR A 480 -15.16 24.49 13.10
CA THR A 480 -15.26 25.51 14.14
C THR A 480 -13.90 25.84 14.78
N LYS A 481 -13.80 27.00 15.43
CA LYS A 481 -12.71 27.33 16.34
C LYS A 481 -13.31 27.73 17.70
N PRO A 482 -13.15 26.93 18.78
CA PRO A 482 -12.35 25.70 18.89
C PRO A 482 -12.81 24.56 17.97
N SER A 483 -11.91 23.64 17.62
CA SER A 483 -12.16 22.53 16.67
C SER A 483 -13.32 21.64 17.08
N LYS A 484 -13.48 21.36 18.38
CA LYS A 484 -14.65 20.66 18.93
C LYS A 484 -15.78 21.62 19.25
N CYS A 485 -16.87 21.56 18.50
CA CYS A 485 -18.13 22.20 18.86
C CYS A 485 -19.24 21.16 19.02
N PHE A 486 -19.77 21.02 20.24
CA PHE A 486 -20.81 20.05 20.57
C PHE A 486 -22.20 20.69 20.60
N LEU A 487 -23.19 19.93 20.12
CA LEU A 487 -24.62 20.17 20.30
C LEU A 487 -25.03 19.51 21.62
N GLY A 488 -25.12 20.33 22.68
CA GLY A 488 -25.30 19.86 24.05
C GLY A 488 -23.99 19.52 24.75
N MET A 489 -24.11 18.91 25.93
CA MET A 489 -22.96 18.59 26.77
C MET A 489 -22.31 17.26 26.32
N PRO A 490 -21.01 17.24 25.97
CA PRO A 490 -20.31 16.01 25.64
C PRO A 490 -20.04 15.15 26.88
N GLU A 491 -19.84 13.86 26.65
CA GLU A 491 -19.37 12.90 27.64
C GLU A 491 -17.86 12.73 27.53
N LEU A 492 -17.15 12.64 28.65
CA LEU A 492 -15.73 12.29 28.65
C LEU A 492 -15.59 10.76 28.74
N ILE A 493 -14.86 10.16 27.81
CA ILE A 493 -14.45 8.77 27.86
C ILE A 493 -12.95 8.67 28.11
N ALA A 494 -12.55 7.66 28.88
CA ALA A 494 -11.18 7.22 29.02
C ALA A 494 -10.97 5.97 28.17
N ILE A 495 -9.94 5.99 27.33
CA ILE A 495 -9.58 4.92 26.40
C ILE A 495 -8.30 4.29 26.93
N ASP A 496 -8.33 2.97 27.17
CA ASP A 496 -7.14 2.23 27.57
C ASP A 496 -6.29 1.80 26.35
N GLN A 497 -5.11 1.21 26.59
CA GLN A 497 -4.22 0.77 25.52
C GLN A 497 -4.81 -0.32 24.59
N ARG A 498 -5.88 -0.99 25.02
CA ARG A 498 -6.62 -2.00 24.24
C ARG A 498 -7.78 -1.39 23.45
N GLY A 499 -8.03 -0.08 23.60
CA GLY A 499 -9.14 0.63 22.97
C GLY A 499 -10.46 0.51 23.72
N ASN A 500 -10.47 -0.03 24.95
CA ASN A 500 -11.70 -0.10 25.74
C ASN A 500 -12.07 1.30 26.21
N GLN A 501 -13.33 1.66 25.99
CA GLN A 501 -13.87 2.97 26.34
C GLN A 501 -14.63 2.87 27.67
N ASN A 502 -14.18 3.64 28.67
CA ASN A 502 -14.84 3.76 29.96
C ASN A 502 -15.35 5.19 30.15
N LYS A 503 -16.62 5.34 30.50
CA LYS A 503 -17.22 6.66 30.76
C LYS A 503 -16.66 7.25 32.05
N VAL A 504 -16.21 8.50 31.98
CA VAL A 504 -15.79 9.29 33.14
C VAL A 504 -17.01 10.02 33.72
N ALA A 505 -17.19 9.95 35.03
CA ALA A 505 -18.29 10.62 35.71
C ALA A 505 -18.18 12.14 35.58
N SER A 506 -19.29 12.82 35.27
CA SER A 506 -19.35 14.27 35.11
C SER A 506 -18.93 15.05 36.37
N SER A 507 -19.05 14.44 37.56
CA SER A 507 -18.61 15.01 38.83
C SER A 507 -17.10 15.26 38.90
N HIS A 508 -16.30 14.59 38.07
CA HIS A 508 -14.86 14.81 37.96
C HIS A 508 -14.52 15.92 36.95
N LEU A 509 -15.50 16.43 36.22
CA LEU A 509 -15.31 17.52 35.26
C LEU A 509 -15.62 18.87 35.91
N ARG A 510 -14.83 19.88 35.56
CA ARG A 510 -15.07 21.27 35.91
C ARG A 510 -14.84 22.15 34.70
N TRP A 511 -15.49 23.30 34.63
CA TRP A 511 -15.22 24.30 33.59
C TRP A 511 -14.62 25.56 34.19
N ARG A 512 -13.83 26.29 33.40
CA ARG A 512 -13.16 27.51 33.82
C ARG A 512 -14.05 28.73 33.58
N ASN A 513 -14.48 29.36 34.67
CA ASN A 513 -15.12 30.66 34.61
C ASN A 513 -14.06 31.75 34.46
N THR A 514 -13.83 32.22 33.24
CA THR A 514 -12.81 33.22 32.91
C THR A 514 -13.07 34.59 33.52
N LEU A 515 -14.33 34.95 33.82
CA LEU A 515 -14.69 36.21 34.47
C LEU A 515 -14.35 36.21 35.97
N LEU A 516 -14.46 35.04 36.61
CA LEU A 516 -14.23 34.86 38.05
C LEU A 516 -12.89 34.18 38.35
N GLU A 517 -12.10 33.86 37.31
CA GLU A 517 -10.83 33.12 37.37
C GLU A 517 -10.87 31.82 38.20
N GLN A 518 -12.02 31.12 38.23
CA GLN A 518 -12.23 29.93 39.05
C GLN A 518 -12.79 28.74 38.28
N TRP A 519 -12.54 27.53 38.77
CA TRP A 519 -13.11 26.29 38.27
C TRP A 519 -14.45 25.99 38.96
N GLN A 520 -15.51 25.75 38.18
CA GLN A 520 -16.87 25.53 38.66
C GLN A 520 -17.41 24.14 38.25
N SER A 521 -18.51 23.72 38.87
CA SER A 521 -19.19 22.46 38.51
C SER A 521 -19.59 22.48 37.03
N ILE A 522 -19.43 21.33 36.36
CA ILE A 522 -19.80 21.19 34.95
C ILE A 522 -21.30 21.41 34.70
N ASP A 523 -22.16 21.22 35.70
CA ASP A 523 -23.62 21.41 35.58
C ASP A 523 -24.02 22.87 35.30
N SER A 524 -23.14 23.83 35.60
CA SER A 524 -23.38 25.26 35.39
C SER A 524 -22.67 25.80 34.14
N VAL A 525 -22.21 24.92 33.25
CA VAL A 525 -21.44 25.31 32.07
C VAL A 525 -22.30 26.14 31.09
N PRO A 526 -21.84 27.32 30.64
CA PRO A 526 -22.57 28.12 29.67
C PRO A 526 -22.35 27.63 28.23
N PHE A 527 -23.21 28.09 27.30
CA PHE A 527 -22.96 27.97 25.87
C PHE A 527 -21.88 28.95 25.39
N GLY A 528 -21.19 28.61 24.31
CA GLY A 528 -20.07 29.34 23.74
C GLY A 528 -18.74 28.62 23.90
N LYS A 529 -17.63 29.35 23.76
CA LYS A 529 -16.27 28.82 23.94
C LYS A 529 -15.96 28.66 25.44
N VAL A 530 -15.66 27.44 25.87
CA VAL A 530 -15.40 27.09 27.28
C VAL A 530 -14.17 26.19 27.43
N ASP A 531 -13.44 26.35 28.54
CA ASP A 531 -12.36 25.44 28.93
C ASP A 531 -12.93 24.45 29.97
N ILE A 532 -12.82 23.15 29.71
CA ILE A 532 -13.23 22.04 30.57
C ILE A 532 -11.98 21.31 31.05
N ALA A 533 -11.98 20.78 32.27
CA ALA A 533 -10.89 19.98 32.78
C ALA A 533 -11.38 18.79 33.61
N LEU A 534 -10.66 17.68 33.47
CA LEU A 534 -10.72 16.54 34.38
C LEU A 534 -9.95 16.87 35.65
N PHE A 535 -10.60 16.69 36.81
CA PHE A 535 -10.01 16.86 38.13
C PHE A 535 -9.81 15.51 38.82
N GLU A 536 -8.58 15.25 39.27
CA GLU A 536 -8.23 14.16 40.17
C GLU A 536 -7.49 14.75 41.37
N ASN A 537 -7.82 14.33 42.59
CA ASN A 537 -7.21 14.85 43.82
C ASN A 537 -7.22 16.40 43.92
N ASN A 538 -8.32 17.03 43.48
CA ASN A 538 -8.48 18.49 43.41
C ASN A 538 -7.47 19.25 42.53
N LYS A 539 -6.73 18.56 41.67
CA LYS A 539 -5.85 19.17 40.66
C LYS A 539 -6.38 18.86 39.24
N PRO A 540 -6.25 19.80 38.29
CA PRO A 540 -6.60 19.52 36.90
C PRO A 540 -5.58 18.53 36.32
N LYS A 541 -6.04 17.35 35.89
CA LYS A 541 -5.24 16.31 35.24
C LYS A 541 -5.17 16.48 33.73
N LYS A 542 -6.28 16.87 33.10
CA LYS A 542 -6.37 17.12 31.65
C LYS A 542 -7.31 18.29 31.39
N ARG A 543 -7.01 19.13 30.40
CA ARG A 543 -7.83 20.28 29.98
C ARG A 543 -8.26 20.12 28.53
N PHE A 544 -9.39 20.72 28.19
CA PHE A 544 -10.01 20.72 26.87
C PHE A 544 -10.61 22.09 26.61
N THR A 545 -10.43 22.63 25.41
CA THR A 545 -11.11 23.87 24.98
C THR A 545 -12.13 23.50 23.93
N VAL A 546 -13.42 23.76 24.19
CA VAL A 546 -14.53 23.35 23.31
C VAL A 546 -15.54 24.47 23.08
N GLY A 547 -16.28 24.39 21.98
CA GLY A 547 -17.52 25.13 21.76
C GLY A 547 -18.71 24.31 22.24
N LEU A 548 -19.62 24.92 22.98
CA LEU A 548 -20.90 24.31 23.37
C LEU A 548 -22.07 25.10 22.78
N LEU A 549 -22.92 24.42 22.03
CA LEU A 549 -24.18 24.93 21.49
C LEU A 549 -25.35 24.21 22.15
N PRO A 550 -26.57 24.77 22.12
CA PRO A 550 -27.77 24.04 22.50
C PRO A 550 -27.92 22.72 21.73
N SER A 551 -28.47 21.69 22.35
CA SER A 551 -28.66 20.38 21.71
C SER A 551 -29.65 20.41 20.54
N ASP A 552 -30.50 21.43 20.47
CA ASP A 552 -31.47 21.67 19.40
C ASP A 552 -31.03 22.76 18.42
N PHE A 553 -29.76 23.19 18.48
CA PHE A 553 -29.22 24.19 17.59
C PHE A 553 -29.09 23.65 16.16
N ASP A 554 -29.71 24.33 15.21
CA ASP A 554 -29.74 23.92 13.80
C ASP A 554 -29.37 25.09 12.87
N ILE A 555 -28.73 24.75 11.75
CA ILE A 555 -28.27 25.70 10.73
C ILE A 555 -28.88 25.30 9.39
N LYS A 556 -29.70 26.18 8.82
CA LYS A 556 -30.36 25.99 7.53
C LYS A 556 -29.82 26.95 6.48
N HIS A 557 -29.46 26.38 5.34
CA HIS A 557 -29.02 27.12 4.16
C HIS A 557 -30.21 27.34 3.21
N MET A 558 -30.46 28.60 2.85
CA MET A 558 -31.53 28.99 1.95
C MET A 558 -30.94 29.71 0.74
N SER A 559 -30.89 29.02 -0.39
CA SER A 559 -30.40 29.58 -1.65
C SER A 559 -31.44 30.49 -2.31
N SER A 560 -31.00 31.61 -2.90
CA SER A 560 -31.86 32.43 -3.75
C SER A 560 -31.82 32.00 -5.22
N ASP A 561 -32.56 32.67 -6.11
CA ASP A 561 -32.43 32.46 -7.56
C ASP A 561 -31.15 33.02 -8.18
N SER A 562 -30.34 33.75 -7.40
CA SER A 562 -29.02 34.26 -7.79
C SER A 562 -27.91 33.49 -7.07
N VAL A 563 -26.85 33.12 -7.80
CA VAL A 563 -25.64 32.50 -7.22
C VAL A 563 -24.89 33.43 -6.25
N HIS A 564 -25.10 34.75 -6.34
CA HIS A 564 -24.43 35.75 -5.49
C HIS A 564 -25.19 36.10 -4.21
N ILE A 565 -26.39 35.57 -4.02
CA ILE A 565 -27.25 35.89 -2.88
C ILE A 565 -27.72 34.60 -2.22
N GLY A 566 -27.58 34.52 -0.90
CA GLY A 566 -28.19 33.44 -0.14
C GLY A 566 -28.29 33.78 1.34
N GLN A 567 -29.04 32.95 2.08
CA GLN A 567 -29.38 33.18 3.47
C GLN A 567 -28.97 31.98 4.33
N ILE A 568 -28.39 32.23 5.49
CA ILE A 568 -28.09 31.22 6.51
C ILE A 568 -28.96 31.51 7.74
N ALA A 569 -29.85 30.58 8.09
CA ALA A 569 -30.74 30.70 9.24
C ALA A 569 -30.27 29.78 10.38
N PHE A 570 -30.29 30.30 11.60
CA PHE A 570 -29.93 29.63 12.85
C PHE A 570 -31.16 29.52 13.73
N THR A 571 -31.47 28.33 14.22
CA THR A 571 -32.66 28.06 15.04
C THR A 571 -32.35 27.31 16.32
N SER A 572 -33.04 27.65 17.41
CA SER A 572 -33.02 26.92 18.69
C SER A 572 -34.20 27.37 19.57
N LYS A 573 -34.63 26.54 20.52
CA LYS A 573 -35.57 26.89 21.59
C LYS A 573 -34.88 27.65 22.72
N HIS A 574 -33.54 27.57 22.80
CA HIS A 574 -32.73 28.35 23.73
C HIS A 574 -32.37 29.73 23.15
N THR A 575 -31.83 30.61 23.99
CA THR A 575 -31.38 31.94 23.56
C THR A 575 -30.24 31.82 22.55
N LEU A 576 -30.49 32.25 21.31
CA LEU A 576 -29.49 32.25 20.24
C LEU A 576 -28.35 33.26 20.51
N PRO A 577 -27.11 32.96 20.07
CA PRO A 577 -26.00 33.88 20.17
C PRO A 577 -26.22 35.13 19.30
N THR A 578 -25.41 36.15 19.57
CA THR A 578 -25.15 37.18 18.56
C THR A 578 -24.31 36.55 17.47
N ILE A 579 -24.69 36.81 16.22
CA ILE A 579 -24.09 36.20 15.04
C ILE A 579 -23.64 37.35 14.13
N ALA A 580 -22.42 37.27 13.63
CA ALA A 580 -21.89 38.20 12.64
C ALA A 580 -21.02 37.48 11.61
N LEU A 581 -20.84 38.10 10.46
CA LEU A 581 -19.85 37.68 9.48
C LEU A 581 -18.44 38.05 10.00
N GLY A 582 -17.48 37.14 9.84
CA GLY A 582 -16.06 37.46 10.00
C GLY A 582 -15.57 38.42 8.91
N GLU A 583 -14.37 38.96 9.06
CA GLU A 583 -13.83 39.93 8.09
C GLU A 583 -13.77 39.33 6.67
N CYS A 584 -14.55 39.90 5.75
CA CYS A 584 -14.49 39.57 4.33
C CYS A 584 -14.78 40.82 3.49
N GLN A 585 -13.80 41.31 2.74
CA GLN A 585 -13.89 42.60 2.02
C GLN A 585 -14.87 42.59 0.82
N GLN A 586 -15.36 41.43 0.39
CA GLN A 586 -16.18 41.27 -0.82
C GLN A 586 -17.59 40.70 -0.54
N LEU A 587 -18.00 40.70 0.73
CA LEU A 587 -19.30 40.20 1.20
C LEU A 587 -19.99 41.26 2.02
N ASP A 588 -21.20 41.63 1.60
CA ASP A 588 -22.09 42.49 2.38
C ASP A 588 -23.19 41.65 3.04
N VAL A 589 -23.56 42.03 4.26
CA VAL A 589 -24.71 41.50 4.98
C VAL A 589 -25.86 42.48 4.80
N LEU A 590 -27.01 42.02 4.30
CA LEU A 590 -28.14 42.92 4.07
C LEU A 590 -28.67 43.50 5.40
N PRO A 591 -29.22 44.72 5.41
CA PRO A 591 -29.80 45.32 6.62
C PRO A 591 -30.92 44.49 7.26
N SER A 592 -31.54 43.58 6.49
CA SER A 592 -32.59 42.65 6.95
C SER A 592 -32.07 41.54 7.88
N SER A 593 -30.76 41.29 7.90
CA SER A 593 -30.11 40.15 8.58
C SER A 593 -29.99 40.27 10.10
N VAL A 594 -30.61 41.29 10.70
CA VAL A 594 -30.53 41.56 12.15
C VAL A 594 -31.91 41.51 12.82
N LEU A 595 -32.98 41.30 12.04
CA LEU A 595 -34.32 41.18 12.60
C LEU A 595 -34.63 39.70 12.83
N SER A 596 -34.64 39.28 14.10
CA SER A 596 -35.31 38.05 14.53
C SER A 596 -36.78 38.14 14.10
N LYS A 597 -37.13 37.58 12.95
CA LYS A 597 -38.53 37.43 12.55
C LYS A 597 -39.07 36.22 13.32
N PRO A 598 -40.05 36.38 14.22
CA PRO A 598 -40.77 35.24 14.76
C PRO A 598 -41.61 34.65 13.62
N LEU A 599 -41.08 33.63 12.93
CA LEU A 599 -41.81 32.94 11.87
C LEU A 599 -42.37 31.61 12.40
N THR A 600 -43.69 31.65 12.65
CA THR A 600 -44.67 30.56 12.45
C THR A 600 -44.47 29.18 13.09
N VAL A 601 -43.56 29.01 14.06
CA VAL A 601 -43.61 27.89 15.02
C VAL A 601 -43.55 28.47 16.43
N VAL A 602 -44.60 28.29 17.21
CA VAL A 602 -44.68 28.80 18.59
C VAL A 602 -43.56 28.16 19.42
N GLY A 603 -42.54 28.93 19.79
CA GLY A 603 -41.50 28.52 20.75
C GLY A 603 -40.07 28.39 20.21
N GLU A 604 -39.80 28.64 18.92
CA GLU A 604 -38.44 28.62 18.36
C GLU A 604 -37.94 30.03 18.01
N GLN A 605 -36.71 30.36 18.41
CA GLN A 605 -36.03 31.58 18.02
C GLN A 605 -35.31 31.35 16.68
N THR A 606 -35.32 32.34 15.80
CA THR A 606 -34.60 32.30 14.51
C THR A 606 -33.79 33.58 14.30
N ARG A 607 -32.54 33.42 13.87
CA ARG A 607 -31.69 34.53 13.37
C ARG A 607 -31.19 34.18 11.97
N SER A 608 -31.11 35.14 11.07
CA SER A 608 -30.71 34.90 9.68
C SER A 608 -29.61 35.86 9.22
N LEU A 609 -28.57 35.34 8.59
CA LEU A 609 -27.58 36.11 7.84
C LEU A 609 -27.98 36.10 6.36
N ASP A 610 -28.36 37.24 5.79
CA ASP A 610 -28.62 37.39 4.36
C ASP A 610 -27.35 37.98 3.71
N LEU A 611 -26.71 37.17 2.87
CA LEU A 611 -25.38 37.45 2.34
C LEU A 611 -25.48 37.85 0.86
N VAL A 612 -24.73 38.88 0.48
CA VAL A 612 -24.56 39.34 -0.89
C VAL A 612 -23.08 39.37 -1.22
N SER A 613 -22.67 38.59 -2.21
CA SER A 613 -21.30 38.61 -2.71
C SER A 613 -21.15 39.61 -3.86
N HIS A 614 -20.19 40.51 -3.75
CA HIS A 614 -19.80 41.45 -4.80
C HIS A 614 -18.63 40.95 -5.64
N ALA A 615 -18.08 39.80 -5.27
CA ALA A 615 -17.04 39.14 -6.05
C ALA A 615 -17.63 38.61 -7.37
N PRO A 616 -16.82 38.53 -8.45
CA PRO A 616 -17.23 37.88 -9.69
C PRO A 616 -17.71 36.44 -9.49
N HIS A 617 -17.26 35.79 -8.40
CA HIS A 617 -17.73 34.50 -7.94
C HIS A 617 -17.90 34.55 -6.42
N PRO A 618 -19.02 34.05 -5.86
CA PRO A 618 -19.19 33.96 -4.42
C PRO A 618 -18.09 33.10 -3.78
N PRO A 619 -17.68 33.39 -2.53
CA PRO A 619 -16.70 32.55 -1.85
C PRO A 619 -17.28 31.16 -1.55
N ALA A 620 -16.42 30.15 -1.47
CA ALA A 620 -16.83 28.78 -1.13
C ALA A 620 -17.42 28.69 0.28
N HIS A 621 -16.81 29.41 1.21
CA HIS A 621 -17.16 29.43 2.61
C HIS A 621 -17.18 30.87 3.15
N VAL A 622 -17.91 31.05 4.24
CA VAL A 622 -17.98 32.27 5.04
C VAL A 622 -17.62 31.93 6.47
N SER A 623 -16.76 32.76 7.07
CA SER A 623 -16.55 32.71 8.50
C SER A 623 -17.70 33.41 9.20
N VAL A 624 -18.36 32.71 10.11
CA VAL A 624 -19.41 33.23 10.97
C VAL A 624 -18.92 33.19 12.41
N LEU A 625 -19.02 34.33 13.08
CA LEU A 625 -18.65 34.49 14.49
C LEU A 625 -19.93 34.47 15.33
N ALA A 626 -19.94 33.64 16.37
CA ALA A 626 -21.03 33.53 17.33
C ALA A 626 -20.53 33.82 18.75
N TRP A 627 -21.23 34.70 19.49
CA TRP A 627 -20.93 34.98 20.90
C TRP A 627 -22.17 35.32 21.71
N TRP A 628 -22.14 35.04 23.01
CA TRP A 628 -23.18 35.42 23.95
C TRP A 628 -22.79 36.74 24.62
N VAL A 629 -23.80 37.58 24.93
CA VAL A 629 -23.60 38.97 25.38
C VAL A 629 -22.76 39.06 26.66
N ASP A 630 -22.71 37.99 27.46
CA ASP A 630 -21.95 37.88 28.71
C ASP A 630 -20.53 37.28 28.53
N ARG A 631 -20.06 37.04 27.29
CA ARG A 631 -18.77 36.35 27.02
C ARG A 631 -17.90 37.11 26.03
N SER A 632 -16.61 37.20 26.35
CA SER A 632 -15.62 37.98 25.59
C SER A 632 -14.98 37.25 24.40
N LYS A 633 -15.10 35.92 24.31
CA LYS A 633 -14.50 35.13 23.22
C LYS A 633 -15.58 34.57 22.31
N SER A 634 -15.46 34.84 21.01
CA SER A 634 -16.34 34.28 19.97
C SER A 634 -15.97 32.83 19.63
N LEU A 635 -16.99 32.04 19.33
CA LEU A 635 -16.90 30.80 18.58
C LEU A 635 -16.88 31.17 17.10
N SER A 636 -15.88 30.72 16.34
CA SER A 636 -15.90 30.85 14.88
C SER A 636 -16.42 29.56 14.26
N MET A 637 -17.18 29.67 13.19
CA MET A 637 -17.64 28.57 12.36
C MET A 637 -17.46 28.90 10.89
N THR A 638 -16.89 27.99 10.12
CA THR A 638 -16.74 28.11 8.67
C THR A 638 -17.92 27.43 8.02
N LEU A 639 -18.85 28.22 7.50
CA LEU A 639 -20.07 27.74 6.87
C LEU A 639 -19.94 27.85 5.34
N PRO A 640 -20.51 26.93 4.56
CA PRO A 640 -20.56 27.08 3.12
C PRO A 640 -21.39 28.30 2.72
N PHE A 641 -21.03 28.98 1.63
CA PHE A 641 -21.86 30.04 1.09
C PHE A 641 -23.11 29.42 0.42
N PRO A 642 -24.34 29.84 0.77
CA PRO A 642 -25.59 29.23 0.31
C PRO A 642 -25.96 29.62 -1.15
N SER A 643 -25.04 29.45 -2.09
CA SER A 643 -25.29 29.63 -3.53
C SER A 643 -26.12 28.48 -4.10
N LYS A 644 -27.10 28.77 -4.95
CA LYS A 644 -27.89 27.75 -5.64
C LYS A 644 -27.03 26.98 -6.64
N GLY A 645 -26.99 25.65 -6.55
CA GLY A 645 -26.31 24.77 -7.50
C GLY A 645 -25.31 23.81 -6.86
N ILE A 646 -24.33 23.40 -7.67
CA ILE A 646 -23.25 22.47 -7.29
C ILE A 646 -21.91 23.20 -7.31
N CYS A 647 -21.08 22.92 -6.31
CA CYS A 647 -19.72 23.46 -6.18
C CYS A 647 -18.74 22.32 -5.89
N LEU A 648 -17.53 22.40 -6.43
CA LEU A 648 -16.44 21.48 -6.09
C LEU A 648 -15.34 22.28 -5.40
N ILE A 649 -14.96 21.87 -4.19
CA ILE A 649 -14.02 22.59 -3.33
C ILE A 649 -12.85 21.68 -3.00
N GLY A 650 -11.62 22.19 -3.14
CA GLY A 650 -10.41 21.46 -2.81
C GLY A 650 -9.95 21.60 -1.36
N SER A 651 -8.85 20.93 -0.98
CA SER A 651 -8.43 20.81 0.42
C SER A 651 -7.96 22.13 1.01
N SER A 652 -7.47 23.08 0.20
CA SER A 652 -7.11 24.43 0.65
C SER A 652 -8.27 25.45 0.60
N GLY A 653 -9.49 25.00 0.28
CA GLY A 653 -10.68 25.87 0.19
C GLY A 653 -10.83 26.55 -1.18
N GLU A 654 -10.02 26.15 -2.16
CA GLU A 654 -10.10 26.61 -3.54
C GLU A 654 -11.36 26.07 -4.23
N VAL A 655 -12.06 26.95 -4.96
CA VAL A 655 -13.24 26.56 -5.76
C VAL A 655 -12.78 26.15 -7.15
N ILE A 656 -13.15 24.93 -7.55
CA ILE A 656 -12.90 24.43 -8.90
C ILE A 656 -14.03 24.89 -9.82
N ARG A 657 -13.66 25.56 -10.91
CA ARG A 657 -14.63 26.10 -11.87
C ARG A 657 -15.14 25.01 -12.79
N SER A 658 -16.29 25.28 -13.40
CA SER A 658 -16.73 24.40 -14.46
C SER A 658 -15.71 24.40 -15.60
N ARG A 659 -15.35 23.20 -16.05
CA ARG A 659 -14.37 22.86 -17.09
C ARG A 659 -12.90 22.92 -16.66
N ASP A 660 -12.63 23.22 -15.39
CA ASP A 660 -11.28 23.10 -14.84
C ASP A 660 -10.83 21.63 -14.84
N VAL A 661 -9.51 21.46 -14.68
CA VAL A 661 -8.85 20.15 -14.62
C VAL A 661 -8.44 19.86 -13.18
N VAL A 662 -8.79 18.67 -12.73
CA VAL A 662 -8.44 18.11 -11.43
C VAL A 662 -7.54 16.89 -11.63
N LEU A 663 -6.65 16.61 -10.67
CA LEU A 663 -5.80 15.43 -10.70
C LEU A 663 -6.47 14.20 -10.10
N ALA A 664 -6.37 13.06 -10.78
CA ALA A 664 -6.92 11.77 -10.33
C ALA A 664 -6.32 11.34 -8.98
N ASP A 665 -5.01 11.50 -8.79
CA ASP A 665 -4.36 11.15 -7.53
C ASP A 665 -4.71 12.10 -6.38
N LYS A 666 -5.26 13.27 -6.70
CA LYS A 666 -5.70 14.26 -5.72
C LYS A 666 -7.21 14.21 -5.45
N LEU A 667 -7.95 13.20 -5.92
CA LEU A 667 -9.41 13.12 -5.70
C LEU A 667 -9.82 13.14 -4.23
N ASN A 668 -8.95 12.66 -3.34
CA ASN A 668 -9.13 12.72 -1.89
C ASN A 668 -9.18 14.15 -1.33
N HIS A 669 -8.68 15.14 -2.08
CA HIS A 669 -8.66 16.54 -1.68
C HIS A 669 -9.93 17.30 -2.09
N TYR A 670 -10.83 16.70 -2.88
CA TYR A 670 -11.98 17.41 -3.44
C TYR A 670 -13.30 16.90 -2.88
N GLU A 671 -14.15 17.84 -2.47
CA GLU A 671 -15.50 17.60 -1.96
C GLU A 671 -16.53 18.33 -2.81
N LEU A 672 -17.59 17.59 -3.18
CA LEU A 672 -18.72 18.09 -3.93
C LEU A 672 -19.79 18.59 -2.96
N PHE A 673 -20.20 19.85 -3.11
CA PHE A 673 -21.25 20.48 -2.33
C PHE A 673 -22.46 20.80 -3.20
N GLY A 674 -23.66 20.67 -2.63
CA GLY A 674 -24.91 21.00 -3.32
C GLY A 674 -25.91 21.73 -2.42
N TYR A 675 -26.41 22.88 -2.87
CA TYR A 675 -27.45 23.65 -2.17
C TYR A 675 -28.57 24.06 -3.12
N GLY A 676 -29.83 23.92 -2.67
CA GLY A 676 -30.99 24.29 -3.48
C GLY A 676 -31.20 23.45 -4.74
N VAL A 677 -30.63 22.24 -4.76
CA VAL A 677 -30.73 21.23 -5.82
C VAL A 677 -31.85 20.22 -5.52
N LYS A 678 -32.44 19.61 -6.54
CA LYS A 678 -33.44 18.54 -6.34
C LYS A 678 -32.79 17.27 -5.77
N ASP A 679 -33.59 16.43 -5.10
CA ASP A 679 -33.12 15.18 -4.49
C ASP A 679 -32.70 14.08 -5.47
N ALA A 680 -32.96 14.24 -6.78
CA ALA A 680 -32.61 13.27 -7.82
C ALA A 680 -31.47 13.79 -8.70
N LEU A 681 -30.26 13.76 -8.14
CA LEU A 681 -29.03 14.09 -8.86
C LEU A 681 -28.28 12.84 -9.28
N GLU A 682 -27.74 12.86 -10.49
CA GLU A 682 -26.82 11.83 -10.98
C GLU A 682 -25.45 12.46 -11.24
N VAL A 683 -24.39 11.67 -11.20
CA VAL A 683 -23.08 12.04 -11.71
C VAL A 683 -22.68 11.09 -12.83
N GLU A 684 -22.29 11.66 -13.97
CA GLU A 684 -21.80 10.95 -15.14
C GLU A 684 -20.29 11.17 -15.31
N PHE A 685 -19.54 10.07 -15.36
CA PHE A 685 -18.13 10.03 -15.70
C PHE A 685 -17.99 9.54 -17.12
N ALA A 686 -17.46 10.35 -18.04
CA ALA A 686 -17.30 9.99 -19.45
C ALA A 686 -15.85 10.13 -19.90
N LEU A 687 -15.28 9.07 -20.49
CA LEU A 687 -13.91 9.06 -20.98
C LEU A 687 -13.76 9.98 -22.21
N GLN A 688 -12.74 10.84 -22.16
CA GLN A 688 -12.23 11.60 -23.30
C GLN A 688 -10.81 11.12 -23.63
N ALA A 689 -10.68 10.40 -24.73
CA ALA A 689 -9.41 9.88 -25.20
C ALA A 689 -9.36 9.89 -26.73
N ARG A 690 -8.21 10.25 -27.32
CA ARG A 690 -8.06 10.39 -28.77
C ARG A 690 -7.97 9.05 -29.50
N ASP A 691 -7.51 8.02 -28.80
CA ASP A 691 -7.35 6.66 -29.29
C ASP A 691 -8.62 5.80 -29.15
N ILE A 692 -9.67 6.34 -28.53
CA ILE A 692 -10.98 5.69 -28.39
C ILE A 692 -11.95 6.26 -29.44
N SER A 693 -12.55 5.38 -30.24
CA SER A 693 -13.47 5.76 -31.32
C SER A 693 -14.61 4.74 -31.49
N GLY A 694 -15.60 5.08 -32.33
CA GLY A 694 -16.69 4.15 -32.68
C GLY A 694 -17.72 3.94 -31.56
N SER A 695 -18.16 2.69 -31.39
CA SER A 695 -19.15 2.29 -30.37
C SER A 695 -18.64 2.55 -28.95
N LEU A 696 -17.39 2.17 -28.66
CA LEU A 696 -16.76 2.36 -27.35
C LEU A 696 -16.76 3.82 -26.90
N ALA A 697 -16.47 4.77 -27.80
CA ALA A 697 -16.50 6.20 -27.45
C ALA A 697 -17.88 6.69 -26.97
N LYS A 698 -18.96 6.03 -27.38
CA LYS A 698 -20.34 6.35 -26.95
C LYS A 698 -20.74 5.66 -25.65
N THR A 699 -20.05 4.58 -25.28
CA THR A 699 -20.40 3.74 -24.13
C THR A 699 -19.34 3.76 -23.02
N ALA A 700 -18.21 4.45 -23.21
CA ALA A 700 -17.15 4.62 -22.22
C ALA A 700 -17.54 5.67 -21.16
N TYR A 701 -18.63 5.40 -20.45
CA TYR A 701 -19.10 6.19 -19.33
C TYR A 701 -19.57 5.31 -18.17
N VAL A 702 -19.66 5.92 -16.98
CA VAL A 702 -20.27 5.37 -15.76
C VAL A 702 -21.23 6.41 -15.20
N LYS A 703 -22.40 5.98 -14.72
CA LYS A 703 -23.35 6.84 -14.01
C LYS A 703 -23.57 6.34 -12.59
N ARG A 704 -23.67 7.27 -11.64
CA ARG A 704 -23.98 7.00 -10.24
C ARG A 704 -25.01 7.99 -9.74
N ASP A 705 -25.88 7.54 -8.85
CA ASP A 705 -26.77 8.43 -8.11
C ASP A 705 -25.96 9.16 -7.05
N LEU A 706 -26.21 10.47 -6.90
CA LEU A 706 -25.66 11.24 -5.79
C LEU A 706 -26.61 11.15 -4.59
N PRO A 707 -26.08 11.25 -3.35
CA PRO A 707 -26.91 11.25 -2.17
C PRO A 707 -27.79 12.52 -2.10
N THR A 708 -28.79 12.50 -1.22
CA THR A 708 -29.78 13.58 -1.07
C THR A 708 -29.14 14.94 -0.76
N GLY A 709 -29.89 16.03 -1.00
CA GLY A 709 -29.39 17.39 -0.84
C GLY A 709 -28.79 17.69 0.55
N ASN A 710 -29.29 17.06 1.61
CA ASN A 710 -28.74 17.23 2.96
C ASN A 710 -27.32 16.67 3.09
N VAL A 711 -27.01 15.52 2.48
CA VAL A 711 -25.66 14.93 2.50
C VAL A 711 -24.70 15.75 1.64
N LEU A 712 -25.16 16.23 0.48
CA LEU A 712 -24.37 17.14 -0.36
C LEU A 712 -24.10 18.49 0.33
N SER A 713 -24.97 18.93 1.25
CA SER A 713 -24.79 20.17 1.99
C SER A 713 -23.62 20.12 3.00
N SER A 714 -23.25 18.92 3.45
CA SER A 714 -22.09 18.65 4.32
C SER A 714 -20.81 18.28 3.58
N GLY A 715 -20.86 18.16 2.25
CA GLY A 715 -19.71 17.80 1.40
C GLY A 715 -19.62 16.30 1.13
N PHE A 716 -19.49 15.94 -0.15
CA PHE A 716 -19.34 14.56 -0.61
C PHE A 716 -17.96 14.35 -1.23
N CYS A 717 -17.15 13.47 -0.64
CA CYS A 717 -15.77 13.24 -1.09
C CYS A 717 -15.70 12.58 -2.47
N MET A 718 -14.97 13.19 -3.41
CA MET A 718 -14.81 12.68 -4.78
C MET A 718 -14.01 11.37 -4.85
N ALA A 719 -13.25 11.03 -3.81
CA ALA A 719 -12.54 9.76 -3.68
C ALA A 719 -13.47 8.54 -3.77
N ALA A 720 -14.75 8.70 -3.40
CA ALA A 720 -15.76 7.64 -3.51
C ALA A 720 -15.88 7.09 -4.94
N PHE A 721 -15.56 7.90 -5.95
CA PHE A 721 -15.61 7.52 -7.37
C PHE A 721 -14.25 7.20 -7.98
N LYS A 722 -13.17 7.16 -7.18
CA LYS A 722 -11.79 6.95 -7.68
C LYS A 722 -11.69 5.70 -8.55
N GLN A 723 -12.27 4.58 -8.12
CA GLN A 723 -12.26 3.33 -8.87
C GLN A 723 -13.00 3.44 -10.22
N ASP A 724 -14.14 4.13 -10.28
CA ASP A 724 -14.88 4.34 -11.52
C ASP A 724 -14.04 5.19 -12.51
N ILE A 725 -13.40 6.25 -12.01
CA ILE A 725 -12.53 7.14 -12.80
C ILE A 725 -11.29 6.41 -13.32
N GLU A 726 -10.58 5.68 -12.46
CA GLU A 726 -9.41 4.87 -12.83
C GLU A 726 -9.79 3.80 -13.86
N SER A 727 -10.93 3.12 -13.67
CA SER A 727 -11.40 2.10 -14.62
C SER A 727 -11.68 2.67 -16.01
N LEU A 728 -12.16 3.92 -16.10
CA LEU A 728 -12.37 4.61 -17.37
C LEU A 728 -11.04 5.03 -18.00
N LEU A 729 -10.12 5.61 -17.23
CA LEU A 729 -8.78 5.97 -17.71
C LEU A 729 -8.03 4.74 -18.22
N ALA A 730 -8.19 3.59 -17.55
CA ALA A 730 -7.60 2.31 -17.93
C ALA A 730 -8.05 1.79 -19.30
N LEU A 731 -9.19 2.23 -19.83
CA LEU A 731 -9.63 1.85 -21.18
C LEU A 731 -8.75 2.45 -22.28
N SER A 732 -8.04 3.54 -21.98
CA SER A 732 -7.24 4.31 -22.93
C SER A 732 -5.76 3.89 -22.91
N SER A 733 -5.15 3.90 -24.10
CA SER A 733 -3.70 3.76 -24.29
C SER A 733 -2.94 5.09 -24.24
N SER A 734 -3.67 6.20 -24.24
CA SER A 734 -3.14 7.55 -24.13
C SER A 734 -2.93 7.95 -22.67
N LEU A 735 -1.72 8.39 -22.33
CA LEU A 735 -1.40 9.03 -21.03
C LEU A 735 -2.12 10.37 -20.85
N ASP A 736 -2.58 10.97 -21.95
CA ASP A 736 -3.29 12.26 -21.98
C ASP A 736 -4.82 12.09 -21.94
N ALA A 737 -5.30 10.89 -21.60
CA ALA A 737 -6.73 10.66 -21.42
C ALA A 737 -7.26 11.45 -20.23
N SER A 738 -8.51 11.90 -20.33
CA SER A 738 -9.20 12.60 -19.25
C SER A 738 -10.60 12.07 -19.07
N VAL A 739 -11.13 12.11 -17.86
CA VAL A 739 -12.54 11.79 -17.58
C VAL A 739 -13.31 13.09 -17.40
N ARG A 740 -14.34 13.32 -18.21
CA ARG A 740 -15.32 14.38 -17.97
C ARG A 740 -16.23 13.93 -16.84
N VAL A 741 -16.38 14.76 -15.83
CA VAL A 741 -17.38 14.56 -14.78
C VAL A 741 -18.49 15.56 -14.98
N SER A 742 -19.73 15.10 -15.06
CA SER A 742 -20.92 15.94 -15.23
C SER A 742 -21.93 15.62 -14.14
N VAL A 743 -22.27 16.59 -13.29
CA VAL A 743 -23.38 16.47 -12.34
C VAL A 743 -24.65 16.84 -13.08
N LEU A 744 -25.62 15.92 -13.08
CA LEU A 744 -26.85 15.98 -13.84
C LEU A 744 -28.05 16.19 -12.91
N GLU A 745 -28.90 17.16 -13.24
CA GLU A 745 -30.24 17.31 -12.65
C GLU A 745 -31.28 17.02 -13.73
N SER A 746 -32.16 16.04 -13.51
CA SER A 746 -33.15 15.63 -14.53
C SER A 746 -32.53 15.36 -15.92
N ALA A 747 -31.37 14.67 -15.93
CA ALA A 747 -30.56 14.37 -17.11
C ALA A 747 -29.92 15.58 -17.84
N GLN A 748 -29.93 16.78 -17.26
CA GLN A 748 -29.23 17.96 -17.79
C GLN A 748 -27.99 18.28 -16.96
N PRO A 749 -26.81 18.53 -17.57
CA PRO A 749 -25.59 18.86 -16.83
C PRO A 749 -25.69 20.26 -16.22
N ILE A 750 -25.61 20.33 -14.90
CA ILE A 750 -25.61 21.58 -14.11
C ILE A 750 -24.20 21.98 -13.67
N PHE A 751 -23.26 21.04 -13.59
CA PHE A 751 -21.86 21.29 -13.30
C PHE A 751 -20.98 20.28 -14.04
N THR A 752 -19.82 20.71 -14.55
CA THR A 752 -18.93 19.83 -15.32
C THR A 752 -17.49 20.22 -15.12
N PHE A 753 -16.58 19.26 -14.95
CA PHE A 753 -15.12 19.45 -14.89
C PHE A 753 -14.41 18.24 -15.52
N ASN A 754 -13.08 18.29 -15.64
CA ASN A 754 -12.29 17.17 -16.18
C ASN A 754 -11.30 16.65 -15.13
N ILE A 755 -11.02 15.35 -15.17
CA ILE A 755 -10.02 14.69 -14.33
C ILE A 755 -8.92 14.11 -15.23
N GLN A 756 -7.65 14.31 -14.87
CA GLN A 756 -6.47 13.84 -15.60
C GLN A 756 -5.45 13.21 -14.65
N SER A 757 -4.53 12.39 -15.17
CA SER A 757 -3.48 11.74 -14.36
C SER A 757 -2.26 12.64 -14.11
N TYR A 758 -2.00 13.64 -14.96
CA TYR A 758 -0.79 14.47 -14.90
C TYR A 758 -1.16 15.95 -14.97
N ASP A 759 -0.48 16.82 -14.21
CA ASP A 759 -0.70 18.28 -14.25
C ASP A 759 0.29 19.01 -15.16
N ALA A 760 1.47 18.43 -15.36
CA ALA A 760 2.54 18.99 -16.16
C ALA A 760 3.08 17.98 -17.18
N SER A 761 3.69 18.47 -18.24
CA SER A 761 4.28 17.63 -19.28
C SER A 761 5.64 18.14 -19.73
N LEU A 762 6.56 17.22 -19.97
CA LEU A 762 7.88 17.52 -20.52
C LEU A 762 7.80 17.73 -22.03
N ILE A 763 8.40 18.80 -22.52
CA ILE A 763 8.49 19.16 -23.94
C ILE A 763 9.94 18.90 -24.40
N PRO A 764 10.17 17.92 -25.29
CA PRO A 764 11.49 17.68 -25.86
C PRO A 764 11.82 18.68 -26.98
N ASP A 765 13.03 19.24 -26.92
CA ASP A 765 13.73 19.87 -28.04
C ASP A 765 14.89 18.95 -28.44
N LYS A 766 14.61 18.06 -29.40
CA LYS A 766 15.57 17.06 -29.86
C LYS A 766 16.73 17.64 -30.65
N ASP A 767 16.56 18.82 -31.25
CA ASP A 767 17.60 19.45 -32.08
C ASP A 767 18.70 20.03 -31.18
N ASN A 768 18.32 20.56 -30.02
CA ASN A 768 19.25 21.14 -29.04
C ASN A 768 19.57 20.22 -27.85
N ASN A 769 18.99 19.02 -27.79
CA ASN A 769 19.09 18.10 -26.65
C ASN A 769 18.58 18.71 -25.33
N LEU A 770 17.53 19.53 -25.40
CA LEU A 770 16.95 20.19 -24.24
C LEU A 770 15.56 19.63 -23.92
N ILE A 771 15.19 19.69 -22.65
CA ILE A 771 13.87 19.33 -22.15
C ILE A 771 13.34 20.52 -21.35
N SER A 772 12.11 20.93 -21.62
CA SER A 772 11.43 22.01 -20.90
C SER A 772 10.14 21.51 -20.24
N LEU A 773 9.69 22.20 -19.19
CA LEU A 773 8.43 21.89 -18.51
C LEU A 773 7.30 22.77 -19.04
N LYS A 774 6.17 22.16 -19.38
CA LYS A 774 4.94 22.90 -19.72
C LYS A 774 4.19 23.26 -18.44
N GLY A 775 4.19 24.53 -18.03
CA GLY A 775 3.44 25.00 -16.86
C GLY A 775 4.15 26.13 -16.12
N GLU A 776 3.77 26.35 -14.86
CA GLU A 776 4.51 27.22 -13.93
C GLU A 776 5.88 26.61 -13.59
N GLU A 777 6.88 27.48 -13.39
CA GLU A 777 8.21 27.07 -12.93
C GLU A 777 8.11 26.35 -11.59
N ARG A 778 8.73 25.18 -11.51
CA ARG A 778 8.77 24.35 -10.31
C ARG A 778 10.18 23.84 -10.10
N GLU A 779 10.57 23.68 -8.84
CA GLU A 779 11.77 22.95 -8.49
C GLU A 779 11.48 21.46 -8.69
N LEU A 780 12.16 20.86 -9.67
CA LEU A 780 11.91 19.50 -10.14
C LEU A 780 13.23 18.83 -10.48
N SER A 781 13.40 17.60 -9.97
CA SER A 781 14.48 16.71 -10.35
C SER A 781 14.01 15.74 -11.43
N LEU A 782 14.76 15.65 -12.53
CA LEU A 782 14.51 14.71 -13.59
C LEU A 782 15.65 13.69 -13.69
N SER A 783 15.27 12.43 -13.92
CA SER A 783 16.21 11.33 -14.19
C SER A 783 15.85 10.61 -15.49
N MET A 784 16.81 9.86 -16.02
CA MET A 784 16.62 9.03 -17.21
C MET A 784 17.09 7.59 -17.01
N VAL A 785 16.36 6.64 -17.61
CA VAL A 785 16.68 5.20 -17.59
C VAL A 785 16.54 4.61 -19.00
N PRO A 786 17.43 3.71 -19.45
CA PRO A 786 17.31 3.07 -20.74
C PRO A 786 16.21 1.99 -20.72
N LEU A 787 15.31 2.01 -21.70
CA LEU A 787 14.14 1.11 -21.74
C LEU A 787 14.49 -0.32 -22.19
N ASP A 788 15.62 -0.53 -22.85
CA ASP A 788 16.16 -1.85 -23.18
C ASP A 788 16.83 -2.53 -21.97
N ASN A 789 17.28 -1.75 -20.98
CA ASN A 789 17.79 -2.25 -19.71
C ASN A 789 17.25 -1.46 -18.51
N PRO A 790 16.00 -1.71 -18.09
CA PRO A 790 15.36 -0.99 -16.99
C PRO A 790 15.97 -1.29 -15.61
N SER A 791 16.91 -2.25 -15.51
CA SER A 791 17.69 -2.48 -14.28
C SER A 791 18.85 -1.51 -14.10
N PHE A 792 19.13 -0.67 -15.10
CA PHE A 792 20.17 0.33 -15.04
C PHE A 792 19.81 1.45 -14.05
N ALA A 793 20.80 1.90 -13.27
CA ALA A 793 20.59 2.97 -12.30
C ALA A 793 20.15 4.28 -13.00
N PRO A 794 19.10 4.96 -12.51
CA PRO A 794 18.67 6.24 -13.08
C PRO A 794 19.82 7.26 -13.14
N ILE A 795 19.94 7.94 -14.28
CA ILE A 795 20.93 8.99 -14.50
C ILE A 795 20.24 10.35 -14.28
N PRO A 796 20.65 11.16 -13.29
CA PRO A 796 20.06 12.47 -13.07
C PRO A 796 20.42 13.43 -14.22
N LEU A 797 19.45 14.23 -14.64
CA LEU A 797 19.64 15.26 -15.67
C LEU A 797 20.11 16.57 -15.03
N GLN A 798 21.10 17.20 -15.66
CA GLN A 798 21.57 18.52 -15.25
C GLN A 798 20.56 19.59 -15.69
N ARG A 799 20.18 20.46 -14.75
CA ARG A 799 19.35 21.63 -15.01
C ARG A 799 20.24 22.83 -15.33
N GLU A 800 20.07 23.39 -16.52
CA GLU A 800 20.67 24.64 -16.97
C GLU A 800 19.57 25.68 -17.15
N GLN A 801 19.49 26.67 -16.25
CA GLN A 801 18.41 27.67 -16.23
C GLN A 801 17.02 27.00 -16.14
N GLU A 802 16.16 27.22 -17.14
CA GLU A 802 14.80 26.65 -17.24
C GLU A 802 14.71 25.36 -18.06
N HIS A 803 15.85 24.73 -18.37
CA HIS A 803 15.92 23.54 -19.20
C HIS A 803 16.75 22.43 -18.55
N TRP A 804 16.41 21.18 -18.85
CA TRP A 804 17.24 20.02 -18.54
C TRP A 804 17.97 19.57 -19.79
N VAL A 805 19.25 19.23 -19.65
CA VAL A 805 20.10 18.82 -20.78
C VAL A 805 20.09 17.29 -20.90
N PHE A 806 19.70 16.80 -22.07
CA PHE A 806 19.85 15.39 -22.41
C PHE A 806 21.33 15.09 -22.71
N PRO A 807 21.95 14.11 -22.04
CA PRO A 807 23.38 13.83 -22.14
C PRO A 807 23.76 13.12 -23.44
N ASN A 808 23.69 13.82 -24.56
CA ASN A 808 23.81 13.20 -25.87
C ASN A 808 25.21 12.59 -26.13
N GLU A 809 26.27 13.04 -25.47
CA GLU A 809 27.63 12.54 -25.73
C GLU A 809 27.87 11.12 -25.18
N TYR A 810 27.29 10.78 -24.03
CA TYR A 810 27.55 9.51 -23.33
C TYR A 810 26.34 8.58 -23.25
N ALA A 811 25.12 9.05 -23.55
CA ALA A 811 23.96 8.18 -23.69
C ALA A 811 24.14 7.22 -24.88
N LYS A 812 23.93 5.92 -24.65
CA LYS A 812 23.96 4.91 -25.72
C LYS A 812 22.76 5.08 -26.69
N PRO A 813 22.88 4.64 -27.96
CA PRO A 813 21.74 4.52 -28.87
C PRO A 813 20.61 3.70 -28.24
N GLY A 814 19.35 4.11 -28.41
CA GLY A 814 18.18 3.44 -27.87
C GLY A 814 17.06 4.37 -27.41
N ALA A 815 16.04 3.77 -26.79
CA ALA A 815 14.92 4.47 -26.20
C ALA A 815 15.16 4.67 -24.69
N TRP A 816 15.01 5.90 -24.23
CA TRP A 816 15.22 6.31 -22.86
C TRP A 816 13.91 6.86 -22.29
N LEU A 817 13.61 6.51 -21.05
CA LEU A 817 12.52 7.11 -20.28
C LEU A 817 13.08 8.24 -19.43
N ILE A 818 12.52 9.43 -19.56
CA ILE A 818 12.78 10.60 -18.73
C ILE A 818 11.57 10.81 -17.83
N PHE A 819 11.80 10.93 -16.52
CA PHE A 819 10.75 10.99 -15.51
C PHE A 819 11.17 11.88 -14.33
N SER A 820 10.19 12.26 -13.51
CA SER A 820 10.41 13.00 -12.26
C SER A 820 10.74 12.02 -11.13
N ASP A 821 11.78 12.33 -10.35
CA ASP A 821 12.11 11.54 -9.15
C ASP A 821 11.07 11.73 -8.04
N ASP A 822 10.28 12.81 -8.09
CA ASP A 822 9.17 13.09 -7.18
C ASP A 822 7.84 12.67 -7.81
N VAL A 823 7.28 11.56 -7.31
CA VAL A 823 6.00 10.99 -7.78
C VAL A 823 4.82 11.92 -7.46
N GLN A 824 4.88 12.68 -6.37
CA GLN A 824 3.76 13.56 -5.95
C GLN A 824 3.55 14.73 -6.90
N ARG A 825 4.58 15.06 -7.70
CA ARG A 825 4.52 16.13 -8.70
C ARG A 825 3.72 15.75 -9.94
N ASN A 826 3.34 14.48 -10.13
CA ASN A 826 2.47 14.02 -11.22
C ASN A 826 2.90 14.53 -12.62
N VAL A 827 4.21 14.55 -12.87
CA VAL A 827 4.77 14.99 -14.16
C VAL A 827 4.69 13.83 -15.15
N ARG A 828 4.11 14.10 -16.33
CA ARG A 828 4.00 13.12 -17.40
C ARG A 828 5.39 12.67 -17.90
N PRO A 829 5.73 11.37 -17.84
CA PRO A 829 7.01 10.87 -18.35
C PRO A 829 7.15 11.06 -19.87
N LEU A 830 8.41 11.16 -20.31
CA LEU A 830 8.79 11.41 -21.70
C LEU A 830 9.69 10.29 -22.21
N MET A 831 9.35 9.73 -23.38
CA MET A 831 10.24 8.82 -24.09
C MET A 831 11.14 9.61 -25.04
N TRP A 832 12.45 9.51 -24.85
CA TRP A 832 13.48 10.08 -25.72
C TRP A 832 14.12 8.97 -26.55
N SER A 833 14.13 9.11 -27.88
CA SER A 833 14.75 8.12 -28.79
C SER A 833 16.01 8.70 -29.39
N LYS A 834 17.12 7.98 -29.28
CA LYS A 834 18.43 8.33 -29.84
C LYS A 834 18.89 7.25 -30.82
N GLU A 835 19.19 7.64 -32.05
CA GLU A 835 19.94 6.83 -33.04
C GLU A 835 19.52 5.35 -33.12
N LEU A 836 18.21 5.06 -33.21
CA LEU A 836 17.69 3.68 -33.19
C LEU A 836 18.30 2.77 -34.28
N GLU A 837 18.80 3.38 -35.36
CA GLU A 837 19.49 2.70 -36.47
C GLU A 837 20.84 2.08 -36.06
N LEU A 838 21.45 2.57 -34.97
CA LEU A 838 22.77 2.17 -34.47
C LEU A 838 22.71 1.18 -33.30
N LEU A 839 21.52 0.63 -33.02
CA LEU A 839 21.33 -0.34 -31.95
C LEU A 839 22.17 -1.60 -32.16
N SER A 840 22.78 -2.07 -31.07
CA SER A 840 23.40 -3.40 -31.01
C SER A 840 22.35 -4.50 -31.16
N SER A 841 22.77 -5.69 -31.62
CA SER A 841 21.88 -6.85 -31.70
C SER A 841 21.26 -7.16 -30.33
N PRO A 842 19.93 -7.31 -30.23
CA PRO A 842 19.25 -7.54 -28.96
C PRO A 842 19.60 -8.92 -28.37
N GLU A 843 19.74 -9.02 -27.06
CA GLU A 843 20.04 -10.28 -26.36
C GLU A 843 18.79 -11.12 -26.10
N ASN A 844 17.61 -10.50 -26.08
CA ASN A 844 16.31 -11.16 -25.85
C ASN A 844 15.15 -10.51 -26.63
N ARG A 845 13.95 -11.12 -26.55
CA ARG A 845 12.78 -10.67 -27.33
C ARG A 845 12.22 -9.33 -26.86
N PHE A 846 12.38 -8.97 -25.58
CA PHE A 846 11.90 -7.70 -25.05
C PHE A 846 12.80 -6.54 -25.45
N GLU A 847 14.11 -6.72 -25.43
CA GLU A 847 15.06 -5.76 -26.00
C GLU A 847 14.80 -5.53 -27.50
N ALA A 848 14.58 -6.61 -28.24
CA ALA A 848 14.24 -6.54 -29.67
C ALA A 848 12.94 -5.74 -29.91
N ALA A 849 11.93 -5.92 -29.06
CA ALA A 849 10.69 -5.16 -29.15
C ALA A 849 10.87 -3.69 -28.73
N ALA A 850 11.62 -3.41 -27.65
CA ALA A 850 11.90 -2.06 -27.17
C ALA A 850 12.65 -1.19 -28.21
N ALA A 851 13.47 -1.82 -29.05
CA ALA A 851 14.17 -1.20 -30.17
C ALA A 851 13.25 -0.67 -31.30
N ILE A 852 11.99 -1.11 -31.38
CA ILE A 852 11.09 -0.75 -32.48
C ILE A 852 10.53 0.65 -32.27
N GLY A 853 10.87 1.61 -33.16
CA GLY A 853 10.38 2.99 -33.07
C GLY A 853 8.87 3.15 -33.30
N VAL A 854 8.28 2.35 -34.21
CA VAL A 854 6.85 2.42 -34.55
C VAL A 854 6.00 1.75 -33.47
N ARG A 855 5.19 2.53 -32.74
CA ARG A 855 4.42 2.07 -31.58
C ARG A 855 3.56 0.84 -31.84
N ASN A 856 2.81 0.79 -32.94
CA ASN A 856 1.90 -0.34 -33.21
C ASN A 856 2.67 -1.66 -33.43
N GLN A 857 3.80 -1.61 -34.15
CA GLN A 857 4.66 -2.78 -34.37
C GLN A 857 5.35 -3.21 -33.08
N ARG A 858 5.79 -2.24 -32.27
CA ARG A 858 6.36 -2.49 -30.94
C ARG A 858 5.38 -3.22 -30.01
N LEU A 859 4.13 -2.77 -29.94
CA LEU A 859 3.08 -3.41 -29.14
C LEU A 859 2.80 -4.85 -29.61
N GLU A 860 2.77 -5.08 -30.93
CA GLU A 860 2.57 -6.43 -31.49
C GLU A 860 3.74 -7.37 -31.17
N ALA A 861 4.98 -6.86 -31.26
CA ALA A 861 6.19 -7.61 -30.89
C ALA A 861 6.19 -8.00 -29.40
N PHE A 862 5.90 -7.06 -28.50
CA PHE A 862 5.75 -7.35 -27.08
C PHE A 862 4.61 -8.35 -26.82
N ALA A 863 3.45 -8.19 -27.46
CA ALA A 863 2.31 -9.10 -27.27
C ALA A 863 2.66 -10.53 -27.70
N THR A 864 3.42 -10.68 -28.78
CA THR A 864 3.91 -11.98 -29.26
C THR A 864 4.88 -12.60 -28.24
N ALA A 865 5.85 -11.83 -27.75
CA ALA A 865 6.81 -12.28 -26.76
C ALA A 865 6.14 -12.68 -25.42
N CYS A 866 5.22 -11.85 -24.89
CA CYS A 866 4.44 -12.17 -23.69
C CYS A 866 3.65 -13.49 -23.85
N GLY A 867 3.05 -13.73 -25.03
CA GLY A 867 2.33 -14.97 -25.30
C GLY A 867 3.21 -16.22 -25.28
N GLN A 868 4.47 -16.11 -25.69
CA GLN A 868 5.46 -17.20 -25.64
C GLN A 868 5.95 -17.42 -24.20
N LEU A 869 6.27 -16.33 -23.50
CA LEU A 869 6.77 -16.35 -22.12
C LEU A 869 5.78 -16.93 -21.11
N ALA A 870 4.48 -16.95 -21.42
CA ALA A 870 3.46 -17.54 -20.55
C ALA A 870 3.76 -19.00 -20.15
N THR A 871 4.53 -19.73 -20.95
CA THR A 871 4.93 -21.12 -20.66
C THR A 871 6.45 -21.34 -20.60
N GLU A 872 7.27 -20.28 -20.71
CA GLU A 872 8.74 -20.35 -20.74
C GLU A 872 9.33 -19.67 -19.49
N PHE A 873 9.31 -20.37 -18.34
CA PHE A 873 9.74 -19.80 -17.04
C PHE A 873 11.26 -19.66 -16.86
N ASP A 874 12.05 -20.29 -17.72
CA ASP A 874 13.53 -20.22 -17.71
C ASP A 874 14.10 -19.21 -18.72
N ALA A 875 13.23 -18.41 -19.35
CA ALA A 875 13.61 -17.46 -20.39
C ALA A 875 14.39 -16.25 -19.83
N PRO A 876 15.34 -15.68 -20.60
CA PRO A 876 16.19 -14.57 -20.15
C PRO A 876 15.44 -13.24 -19.93
N GLU A 877 14.17 -13.15 -20.35
CA GLU A 877 13.34 -11.94 -20.17
C GLU A 877 12.80 -11.75 -18.73
N TRP A 878 12.80 -12.79 -17.88
CA TRP A 878 12.23 -12.67 -16.52
C TRP A 878 12.91 -11.62 -15.61
N PRO A 879 14.24 -11.45 -15.60
CA PRO A 879 14.88 -10.33 -14.91
C PRO A 879 14.39 -8.95 -15.39
N TYR A 880 14.15 -8.79 -16.71
CA TYR A 880 13.61 -7.55 -17.27
C TYR A 880 12.19 -7.27 -16.75
N ILE A 881 11.33 -8.31 -16.66
CA ILE A 881 9.99 -8.21 -16.07
C ILE A 881 10.07 -7.74 -14.62
N LYS A 882 10.96 -8.34 -13.82
CA LYS A 882 11.14 -8.00 -12.41
C LYS A 882 11.63 -6.56 -12.21
N ALA A 883 12.58 -6.11 -13.03
CA ALA A 883 13.07 -4.74 -12.99
C ALA A 883 11.94 -3.73 -13.26
N LEU A 884 11.09 -3.97 -14.27
CA LEU A 884 9.96 -3.09 -14.55
C LEU A 884 8.84 -3.13 -13.50
N LEU A 885 8.59 -4.28 -12.87
CA LEU A 885 7.65 -4.37 -11.75
C LEU A 885 8.17 -3.63 -10.51
N ALA A 886 9.48 -3.67 -10.28
CA ALA A 886 10.13 -2.98 -9.17
C ALA A 886 10.21 -1.46 -9.37
N PHE A 887 10.03 -0.97 -10.61
CA PHE A 887 10.05 0.46 -10.92
C PHE A 887 8.76 1.14 -10.44
N ASP A 888 8.88 1.96 -9.39
CA ASP A 888 7.77 2.61 -8.67
C ASP A 888 7.63 4.11 -8.97
N SER A 889 8.67 4.75 -9.54
CA SER A 889 8.68 6.20 -9.82
C SER A 889 7.68 6.63 -10.91
N VAL A 890 7.12 5.70 -11.68
CA VAL A 890 6.08 5.98 -12.69
C VAL A 890 4.94 4.93 -12.66
N PRO A 891 3.73 5.29 -13.13
CA PRO A 891 2.63 4.34 -13.30
C PRO A 891 2.98 3.23 -14.31
N LEU A 892 2.37 2.04 -14.15
CA LEU A 892 2.59 0.91 -15.07
C LEU A 892 2.17 1.24 -16.50
N THR A 893 1.18 2.12 -16.67
CA THR A 893 0.66 2.59 -17.97
C THR A 893 1.70 3.31 -18.83
N THR A 894 2.83 3.71 -18.23
CA THR A 894 3.99 4.30 -18.92
C THR A 894 4.66 3.30 -19.86
N PHE A 895 4.68 2.01 -19.52
CA PHE A 895 5.42 0.99 -20.26
C PHE A 895 4.54 0.27 -21.29
N ASP A 896 4.94 0.30 -22.56
CA ASP A 896 4.23 -0.37 -23.66
C ASP A 896 4.20 -1.90 -23.51
N VAL A 897 5.19 -2.51 -22.85
CA VAL A 897 5.20 -3.96 -22.58
C VAL A 897 4.00 -4.39 -21.74
N TRP A 898 3.59 -3.58 -20.75
CA TRP A 898 2.43 -3.87 -19.90
C TRP A 898 1.10 -3.73 -20.65
N ARG A 899 1.00 -2.78 -21.58
CA ARG A 899 -0.14 -2.67 -22.51
C ARG A 899 -0.30 -3.90 -23.38
N SER A 900 0.82 -4.55 -23.71
CA SER A 900 0.84 -5.76 -24.53
C SER A 900 0.56 -7.00 -23.69
N ALA A 901 1.12 -7.06 -22.47
CA ALA A 901 0.95 -8.15 -21.51
C ALA A 901 -0.53 -8.41 -21.17
N VAL A 902 -1.31 -7.34 -20.93
CA VAL A 902 -2.74 -7.46 -20.57
C VAL A 902 -3.61 -8.06 -21.68
N THR A 903 -3.14 -8.02 -22.94
CA THR A 903 -3.82 -8.69 -24.06
C THR A 903 -3.60 -10.21 -24.06
N LYS A 904 -2.72 -10.70 -23.19
CA LYS A 904 -2.40 -12.13 -22.97
C LYS A 904 -2.70 -12.50 -21.52
N PRO A 905 -3.97 -12.73 -21.14
CA PRO A 905 -4.32 -13.11 -19.76
C PRO A 905 -3.57 -14.35 -19.24
N GLU A 906 -3.20 -15.29 -20.12
CA GLU A 906 -2.33 -16.42 -19.77
C GLU A 906 -0.95 -16.00 -19.25
N PHE A 907 -0.38 -14.92 -19.77
CA PHE A 907 0.90 -14.37 -19.31
C PHE A 907 0.75 -13.66 -17.97
N MET A 908 -0.38 -12.97 -17.73
CA MET A 908 -0.70 -12.40 -16.42
C MET A 908 -0.78 -13.49 -15.33
N LEU A 909 -1.37 -14.65 -15.64
CA LEU A 909 -1.36 -15.81 -14.76
C LEU A 909 0.07 -16.33 -14.51
N ALA A 910 0.90 -16.42 -15.56
CA ALA A 910 2.30 -16.83 -15.44
C ALA A 910 3.09 -15.88 -14.53
N MET A 911 2.91 -14.57 -14.69
CA MET A 911 3.52 -13.55 -13.81
C MET A 911 3.07 -13.73 -12.36
N LEU A 912 1.79 -13.95 -12.11
CA LEU A 912 1.25 -14.15 -10.76
C LEU A 912 1.88 -15.39 -10.06
N LEU A 913 2.04 -16.50 -10.79
CA LEU A 913 2.65 -17.72 -10.27
C LEU A 913 4.14 -17.52 -9.96
N ALA A 914 4.86 -16.78 -10.80
CA ALA A 914 6.29 -16.53 -10.66
C ALA A 914 6.64 -15.42 -9.64
N ALA A 915 5.65 -14.64 -9.20
CA ALA A 915 5.85 -13.44 -8.39
C ALA A 915 6.11 -13.72 -6.91
N ASN A 916 6.97 -12.92 -6.28
CA ASN A 916 7.06 -12.78 -4.83
C ASN A 916 5.90 -11.91 -4.27
N LYS A 917 5.86 -11.66 -2.95
CA LYS A 917 4.77 -10.89 -2.31
C LYS A 917 4.67 -9.46 -2.86
N LYS A 918 5.79 -8.73 -2.96
CA LYS A 918 5.84 -7.36 -3.49
C LYS A 918 5.42 -7.29 -4.96
N GLU A 919 5.91 -8.22 -5.77
CA GLU A 919 5.55 -8.35 -7.18
C GLU A 919 4.05 -8.65 -7.37
N CYS A 920 3.45 -9.48 -6.50
CA CYS A 920 2.00 -9.73 -6.52
C CYS A 920 1.20 -8.45 -6.30
N GLU A 921 1.54 -7.63 -5.31
CA GLU A 921 0.85 -6.36 -5.07
C GLU A 921 0.92 -5.44 -6.31
N ARG A 922 2.07 -5.40 -6.99
CA ARG A 922 2.21 -4.67 -8.25
C ARG A 922 1.36 -5.26 -9.37
N ILE A 923 1.25 -6.58 -9.47
CA ILE A 923 0.44 -7.28 -10.49
C ILE A 923 -1.05 -6.99 -10.29
N TRP A 924 -1.54 -6.84 -9.06
CA TRP A 924 -2.94 -6.53 -8.80
C TRP A 924 -3.38 -5.16 -9.33
N LEU A 925 -2.46 -4.20 -9.41
CA LEU A 925 -2.72 -2.88 -10.01
C LEU A 925 -3.04 -2.97 -11.51
N PHE A 926 -2.70 -4.06 -12.21
CA PHE A 926 -2.98 -4.16 -13.64
C PHE A 926 -4.48 -4.14 -13.96
N SER A 927 -5.31 -4.73 -13.11
CA SER A 927 -6.77 -4.67 -13.28
C SER A 927 -7.37 -3.29 -12.98
N GLN A 928 -6.62 -2.41 -12.32
CA GLN A 928 -7.03 -1.03 -12.05
C GLN A 928 -6.53 -0.07 -13.14
N GLN A 929 -5.34 -0.32 -13.70
CA GLN A 929 -4.66 0.58 -14.64
C GLN A 929 -4.80 0.21 -16.12
N PHE A 930 -5.26 -1.01 -16.43
CA PHE A 930 -5.44 -1.50 -17.80
C PHE A 930 -6.79 -2.19 -17.98
N PRO A 931 -7.27 -2.40 -19.22
CA PRO A 931 -8.51 -3.11 -19.47
C PRO A 931 -8.25 -4.62 -19.37
N LEU A 932 -7.94 -5.10 -18.16
CA LEU A 932 -7.67 -6.50 -17.84
C LEU A 932 -8.82 -7.09 -17.02
N LEU A 933 -9.33 -8.23 -17.48
CA LEU A 933 -10.30 -9.04 -16.75
C LEU A 933 -9.68 -10.41 -16.43
N TRP A 934 -9.46 -10.74 -15.16
CA TRP A 934 -8.89 -12.03 -14.76
C TRP A 934 -9.77 -13.23 -15.15
N GLN A 935 -11.09 -13.04 -15.15
CA GLN A 935 -12.07 -14.02 -15.64
C GLN A 935 -11.97 -14.30 -17.16
N SER A 936 -11.10 -13.60 -17.90
CA SER A 936 -10.94 -13.79 -19.35
C SER A 936 -9.90 -14.85 -19.75
N VAL A 937 -9.14 -15.38 -18.79
CA VAL A 937 -8.10 -16.39 -19.06
C VAL A 937 -8.73 -17.62 -19.71
N LYS A 938 -8.18 -18.04 -20.86
CA LYS A 938 -8.67 -19.23 -21.56
C LYS A 938 -8.26 -20.48 -20.79
N VAL A 939 -9.23 -21.35 -20.49
CA VAL A 939 -9.03 -22.57 -19.66
C VAL A 939 -7.86 -23.42 -20.17
N ARG A 940 -7.85 -23.72 -21.48
CA ARG A 940 -6.78 -24.53 -22.11
C ARG A 940 -5.39 -23.88 -22.01
N LYS A 941 -5.31 -22.56 -21.98
CA LYS A 941 -4.03 -21.85 -21.83
C LYS A 941 -3.61 -21.83 -20.37
N ALA A 942 -4.55 -21.58 -19.44
CA ALA A 942 -4.28 -21.63 -18.01
C ALA A 942 -3.70 -22.98 -17.56
N ILE A 943 -4.25 -24.09 -18.07
CA ILE A 943 -3.74 -25.44 -17.80
C ILE A 943 -2.27 -25.55 -18.24
N LYS A 944 -1.97 -25.16 -19.48
CA LYS A 944 -0.58 -25.18 -20.01
C LYS A 944 0.38 -24.33 -19.19
N VAL A 945 -0.06 -23.17 -18.70
CA VAL A 945 0.75 -22.28 -17.87
C VAL A 945 1.09 -22.93 -16.53
N VAL A 946 0.09 -23.48 -15.83
CA VAL A 946 0.29 -24.13 -14.53
C VAL A 946 1.14 -25.40 -14.67
N GLU A 947 0.89 -26.22 -15.69
CA GLU A 947 1.70 -27.41 -15.99
C GLU A 947 3.15 -27.03 -16.30
N ALA A 948 3.38 -25.99 -17.12
CA ALA A 948 4.72 -25.51 -17.45
C ALA A 948 5.44 -24.93 -16.23
N PHE A 949 4.75 -24.18 -15.37
CA PHE A 949 5.31 -23.65 -14.12
C PHE A 949 5.70 -24.77 -13.18
N TYR A 950 4.80 -25.72 -12.96
CA TYR A 950 5.03 -26.88 -12.11
C TYR A 950 6.22 -27.71 -12.62
N ALA A 951 6.28 -27.99 -13.93
CA ALA A 951 7.37 -28.72 -14.56
C ALA A 951 8.73 -27.98 -14.46
N SER A 952 8.75 -26.66 -14.70
CA SER A 952 9.97 -25.86 -14.57
C SER A 952 10.50 -25.86 -13.12
N ARG A 953 9.61 -25.71 -12.13
CA ARG A 953 9.98 -25.76 -10.70
C ARG A 953 10.44 -27.15 -10.27
N LEU A 954 9.79 -28.21 -10.74
CA LEU A 954 10.25 -29.58 -10.52
C LEU A 954 11.62 -29.84 -11.16
N SER A 955 11.87 -29.32 -12.37
CA SER A 955 13.18 -29.44 -13.02
C SER A 955 14.27 -28.67 -12.26
N MET A 956 13.92 -27.58 -11.58
CA MET A 956 14.85 -26.75 -10.81
C MET A 956 15.16 -27.32 -9.42
N TYR A 957 14.14 -27.79 -8.70
CA TYR A 957 14.23 -28.19 -7.29
C TYR A 957 14.20 -29.71 -7.07
N GLY A 958 13.71 -30.49 -8.03
CA GLY A 958 13.58 -31.95 -7.93
C GLY A 958 12.18 -32.41 -7.48
N GLU A 959 11.88 -33.69 -7.74
CA GLU A 959 10.55 -34.28 -7.46
C GLU A 959 10.16 -34.33 -5.98
N ASP A 960 11.12 -34.29 -5.03
CA ASP A 960 10.79 -34.27 -3.60
C ASP A 960 10.08 -32.98 -3.16
N PHE A 961 10.20 -31.91 -3.95
CA PHE A 961 9.55 -30.62 -3.69
C PHE A 961 8.15 -30.53 -4.31
N ALA A 962 7.62 -31.61 -4.89
CA ALA A 962 6.32 -31.63 -5.55
C ALA A 962 5.18 -31.10 -4.67
N ASP A 963 5.14 -31.47 -3.39
CA ASP A 963 4.12 -31.02 -2.44
C ASP A 963 4.25 -29.52 -2.12
N ILE A 964 5.49 -29.05 -1.93
CA ILE A 964 5.79 -27.64 -1.64
C ILE A 964 5.41 -26.77 -2.84
N ILE A 965 5.78 -27.17 -4.06
CA ILE A 965 5.44 -26.45 -5.29
C ILE A 965 3.92 -26.42 -5.48
N ARG A 966 3.21 -27.53 -5.25
CA ARG A 966 1.73 -27.56 -5.28
C ARG A 966 1.13 -26.60 -4.26
N SER A 967 1.66 -26.56 -3.04
CA SER A 967 1.23 -25.62 -1.99
C SER A 967 1.45 -24.15 -2.37
N GLN A 968 2.58 -23.84 -3.01
CA GLN A 968 2.87 -22.49 -3.52
C GLN A 968 1.89 -22.08 -4.63
N ILE A 969 1.65 -22.96 -5.60
CA ILE A 969 0.67 -22.72 -6.68
C ILE A 969 -0.71 -22.51 -6.08
N LYS A 970 -1.15 -23.39 -5.17
CA LYS A 970 -2.43 -23.28 -4.48
C LYS A 970 -2.56 -21.93 -3.78
N THR A 971 -1.54 -21.50 -3.05
CA THR A 971 -1.52 -20.20 -2.37
C THR A 971 -1.77 -19.04 -3.33
N LYS A 972 -1.13 -19.05 -4.51
CA LYS A 972 -1.33 -18.01 -5.54
C LYS A 972 -2.72 -18.07 -6.17
N LEU A 973 -3.25 -19.27 -6.40
CA LEU A 973 -4.61 -19.46 -6.91
C LEU A 973 -5.67 -19.04 -5.87
N ASP A 974 -5.48 -19.35 -4.59
CA ASP A 974 -6.36 -18.93 -3.50
C ASP A 974 -6.38 -17.39 -3.39
N ALA A 975 -5.24 -16.71 -3.58
CA ALA A 975 -5.17 -15.25 -3.63
C ALA A 975 -5.87 -14.63 -4.86
N LEU A 976 -5.98 -15.39 -5.96
CA LEU A 976 -6.74 -15.00 -7.14
C LEU A 976 -8.25 -15.21 -6.92
N VAL A 977 -8.64 -16.34 -6.33
CA VAL A 977 -10.04 -16.68 -6.01
C VAL A 977 -10.59 -15.77 -4.93
N SER A 978 -9.79 -15.34 -3.95
CA SER A 978 -10.24 -14.40 -2.91
C SER A 978 -10.64 -13.03 -3.49
N ARG A 979 -10.01 -12.62 -4.59
CA ARG A 979 -10.35 -11.37 -5.31
C ARG A 979 -11.47 -11.59 -6.34
N TYR A 980 -11.53 -12.78 -6.94
CA TYR A 980 -12.45 -13.14 -8.01
C TYR A 980 -13.04 -14.53 -7.77
N SER A 981 -14.07 -14.61 -6.95
CA SER A 981 -14.62 -15.88 -6.46
C SER A 981 -15.16 -16.79 -7.56
N GLY A 982 -15.53 -16.26 -8.73
CA GLY A 982 -15.98 -17.06 -9.87
C GLY A 982 -14.87 -17.89 -10.51
N LEU A 983 -13.60 -17.63 -10.20
CA LEU A 983 -12.45 -18.42 -10.66
C LEU A 983 -12.22 -19.69 -9.83
N ASP A 984 -13.01 -19.98 -8.79
CA ASP A 984 -12.83 -21.15 -7.92
C ASP A 984 -12.82 -22.47 -8.71
N SER A 985 -13.77 -22.65 -9.63
CA SER A 985 -13.89 -23.84 -10.47
C SER A 985 -12.69 -23.99 -11.42
N LEU A 986 -12.16 -22.89 -11.93
CA LEU A 986 -10.92 -22.90 -12.72
C LEU A 986 -9.73 -23.28 -11.84
N ALA A 987 -9.59 -22.69 -10.65
CA ALA A 987 -8.50 -23.00 -9.72
C ALA A 987 -8.50 -24.48 -9.32
N ASP A 988 -9.67 -25.05 -9.00
CA ASP A 988 -9.82 -26.48 -8.71
C ASP A 988 -9.42 -27.36 -9.90
N LEU A 989 -9.79 -26.97 -11.13
CA LEU A 989 -9.37 -27.67 -12.33
C LEU A 989 -7.84 -27.60 -12.53
N LEU A 990 -7.24 -26.43 -12.32
CA LEU A 990 -5.79 -26.25 -12.46
C LEU A 990 -5.02 -27.10 -11.43
N MET A 991 -5.51 -27.14 -10.18
CA MET A 991 -4.94 -28.00 -9.15
C MET A 991 -5.11 -29.49 -9.51
N HIS A 992 -6.29 -29.90 -10.01
CA HIS A 992 -6.52 -31.28 -10.45
C HIS A 992 -5.55 -31.73 -11.56
N LYS A 993 -5.11 -30.82 -12.43
CA LYS A 993 -4.16 -31.14 -13.52
C LYS A 993 -2.75 -31.44 -13.06
N ILE A 994 -2.31 -30.83 -11.95
CA ILE A 994 -1.00 -31.12 -11.34
C ILE A 994 -1.08 -32.10 -10.18
N ASP A 995 -2.28 -32.31 -9.64
CA ASP A 995 -2.59 -33.25 -8.57
C ASP A 995 -3.90 -34.00 -8.86
N PRO A 996 -3.83 -35.20 -9.44
CA PRO A 996 -5.02 -35.98 -9.75
C PRO A 996 -5.90 -36.33 -8.53
N SER A 997 -5.37 -36.22 -7.30
CA SER A 997 -6.13 -36.46 -6.07
C SER A 997 -6.99 -35.26 -5.66
N HIS A 998 -6.70 -34.06 -6.17
CA HIS A 998 -7.49 -32.86 -5.88
C HIS A 998 -8.87 -32.96 -6.55
N PRO A 999 -9.98 -32.71 -5.85
CA PRO A 999 -11.31 -32.84 -6.42
C PRO A 999 -11.58 -31.77 -7.48
N SER A 1000 -12.10 -32.19 -8.64
CA SER A 1000 -12.61 -31.27 -9.66
C SER A 1000 -14.12 -31.05 -9.47
N LYS A 1001 -14.54 -29.80 -9.27
CA LYS A 1001 -15.96 -29.44 -9.15
C LYS A 1001 -16.62 -29.51 -10.53
N THR A 1002 -17.54 -30.45 -10.69
CA THR A 1002 -18.40 -30.57 -11.88
C THR A 1002 -19.86 -30.63 -11.48
N ILE A 1003 -20.74 -30.19 -12.37
CA ILE A 1003 -22.19 -30.27 -12.18
C ILE A 1003 -22.86 -30.85 -13.41
N ASN A 1004 -23.88 -31.70 -13.19
CA ASN A 1004 -24.66 -32.22 -14.29
C ASN A 1004 -25.60 -31.16 -14.88
N HIS A 1005 -26.02 -31.39 -16.12
CA HIS A 1005 -26.87 -30.48 -16.88
C HIS A 1005 -28.20 -30.13 -16.20
N ALA A 1006 -28.89 -31.09 -15.57
CA ALA A 1006 -30.18 -30.85 -14.93
C ALA A 1006 -30.06 -29.93 -13.71
N ALA A 1007 -29.05 -30.18 -12.86
CA ALA A 1007 -28.78 -29.36 -11.69
C ALA A 1007 -28.27 -27.96 -12.06
N TYR A 1008 -27.50 -27.84 -13.15
CA TYR A 1008 -27.10 -26.53 -13.71
C TYR A 1008 -28.33 -25.68 -14.07
N MET A 1009 -29.26 -26.24 -14.85
CA MET A 1009 -30.46 -25.51 -15.31
C MET A 1009 -31.30 -25.00 -14.15
N GLN A 1010 -31.47 -25.80 -13.09
CA GLN A 1010 -32.21 -25.37 -11.90
C GLN A 1010 -31.48 -24.22 -11.18
N LYS A 1011 -30.19 -24.38 -10.87
CA LYS A 1011 -29.43 -23.37 -10.13
C LYS A 1011 -29.33 -22.05 -10.88
N ILE A 1012 -29.07 -22.06 -12.20
CA ILE A 1012 -28.96 -20.82 -12.97
C ILE A 1012 -30.32 -20.10 -13.09
N PHE A 1013 -31.42 -20.85 -13.09
CA PHE A 1013 -32.78 -20.30 -13.04
C PHE A 1013 -33.04 -19.62 -11.70
N ASP A 1014 -32.71 -20.28 -10.59
CA ASP A 1014 -32.86 -19.73 -9.23
C ASP A 1014 -32.05 -18.43 -9.07
N LEU A 1015 -30.77 -18.43 -9.49
CA LEU A 1015 -29.92 -17.23 -9.46
C LEU A 1015 -30.49 -16.04 -10.25
N ARG A 1016 -31.12 -16.31 -11.40
CA ARG A 1016 -31.74 -15.27 -12.23
C ARG A 1016 -33.02 -14.71 -11.60
N ASN A 1017 -33.80 -15.55 -10.94
CA ASN A 1017 -34.99 -15.12 -10.22
C ASN A 1017 -34.61 -14.30 -8.99
N ASP A 1018 -33.61 -14.73 -8.22
CA ASP A 1018 -33.11 -13.99 -7.06
C ASP A 1018 -32.56 -12.62 -7.47
N LEU A 1019 -31.82 -12.54 -8.57
CA LEU A 1019 -31.38 -11.25 -9.13
C LEU A 1019 -32.57 -10.37 -9.54
N SER A 1020 -33.59 -10.94 -10.18
CA SER A 1020 -34.79 -10.18 -10.59
C SER A 1020 -35.57 -9.64 -9.39
N ASN A 1021 -35.70 -10.43 -8.33
CA ASN A 1021 -36.41 -10.05 -7.10
C ASN A 1021 -35.66 -8.95 -6.32
N ARG A 1022 -34.33 -8.89 -6.41
CA ARG A 1022 -33.52 -7.85 -5.75
C ARG A 1022 -33.64 -6.46 -6.39
N TYR A 1023 -33.94 -6.37 -7.69
CA TYR A 1023 -33.83 -5.12 -8.48
C TYR A 1023 -35.04 -4.84 -9.39
N ASP A 1024 -36.26 -4.96 -8.88
CA ASP A 1024 -37.47 -4.88 -9.73
C ASP A 1024 -37.75 -3.46 -10.29
N GLU A 1025 -37.32 -2.40 -9.59
CA GLU A 1025 -37.51 -0.98 -9.98
C GLU A 1025 -36.21 -0.22 -10.35
N ALA A 1026 -35.05 -0.89 -10.31
CA ALA A 1026 -33.76 -0.24 -10.56
C ALA A 1026 -33.46 -0.06 -12.06
N TYR A 1027 -32.57 0.88 -12.40
CA TYR A 1027 -32.01 0.99 -13.75
C TYR A 1027 -31.05 -0.19 -14.03
N TRP A 1028 -31.38 -1.04 -15.02
CA TRP A 1028 -30.51 -2.14 -15.44
C TRP A 1028 -29.53 -1.66 -16.52
N PRO A 1029 -28.21 -1.85 -16.37
CA PRO A 1029 -27.26 -1.53 -17.41
C PRO A 1029 -27.48 -2.46 -18.60
N CYS A 1030 -27.91 -1.93 -19.74
CA CYS A 1030 -28.21 -2.75 -20.92
C CYS A 1030 -27.52 -2.26 -22.21
N ASP A 1031 -26.96 -1.05 -22.22
CA ASP A 1031 -26.41 -0.42 -23.42
C ASP A 1031 -24.99 -0.89 -23.78
N PHE A 1032 -24.22 -1.39 -22.80
CA PHE A 1032 -22.80 -1.65 -22.96
C PHE A 1032 -22.50 -2.88 -23.86
N ALA A 1033 -21.82 -2.66 -24.98
CA ALA A 1033 -21.44 -3.70 -25.94
C ALA A 1033 -22.60 -4.61 -26.43
N ALA A 1034 -23.85 -4.12 -26.37
CA ALA A 1034 -25.05 -4.90 -26.71
C ALA A 1034 -24.96 -5.53 -28.12
N HIS A 1035 -24.40 -4.79 -29.08
CA HIS A 1035 -24.22 -5.25 -30.45
C HIS A 1035 -23.24 -6.43 -30.57
N ILE A 1036 -22.19 -6.46 -29.75
CA ILE A 1036 -21.21 -7.55 -29.71
C ILE A 1036 -21.85 -8.77 -29.05
N ILE A 1037 -22.48 -8.60 -27.89
CA ILE A 1037 -23.15 -9.70 -27.17
C ILE A 1037 -24.20 -10.36 -28.07
N ALA A 1038 -25.08 -9.57 -28.70
CA ALA A 1038 -26.09 -10.08 -29.62
C ALA A 1038 -25.50 -10.79 -30.85
N SER A 1039 -24.35 -10.35 -31.35
CA SER A 1039 -23.62 -11.01 -32.44
C SER A 1039 -23.04 -12.36 -32.01
N VAL A 1040 -22.43 -12.43 -30.83
CA VAL A 1040 -21.81 -13.65 -30.29
C VAL A 1040 -22.89 -14.66 -29.91
N THR A 1041 -23.97 -14.25 -29.24
CA THR A 1041 -25.11 -15.10 -28.89
C THR A 1041 -25.69 -15.81 -30.12
N ARG A 1042 -25.82 -15.12 -31.26
CA ARG A 1042 -26.30 -15.73 -32.53
C ARG A 1042 -25.38 -16.81 -33.10
N ARG A 1043 -24.10 -16.84 -32.69
CA ARG A 1043 -23.08 -17.78 -33.15
C ARG A 1043 -22.83 -18.93 -32.16
N VAL A 1044 -23.42 -18.89 -30.97
CA VAL A 1044 -23.37 -20.01 -30.01
C VAL A 1044 -24.22 -21.15 -30.56
N ASP A 1045 -23.78 -22.40 -30.32
CA ASP A 1045 -24.56 -23.58 -30.67
C ASP A 1045 -25.98 -23.51 -30.07
N ARG A 1046 -27.00 -23.89 -30.85
CA ARG A 1046 -28.41 -23.74 -30.46
C ARG A 1046 -28.77 -24.55 -29.21
N GLN A 1047 -28.20 -25.73 -29.04
CA GLN A 1047 -28.51 -26.56 -27.86
C GLN A 1047 -27.96 -25.92 -26.59
N LEU A 1048 -26.71 -25.45 -26.65
CA LEU A 1048 -26.09 -24.76 -25.52
C LEU A 1048 -26.73 -23.40 -25.24
N ALA A 1049 -27.11 -22.64 -26.27
CA ALA A 1049 -27.79 -21.36 -26.11
C ALA A 1049 -29.13 -21.53 -25.38
N ASN A 1050 -29.92 -22.56 -25.71
CA ASN A 1050 -31.20 -22.83 -25.07
C ASN A 1050 -31.07 -23.24 -23.58
N VAL A 1051 -29.94 -23.83 -23.21
CA VAL A 1051 -29.67 -24.28 -21.84
C VAL A 1051 -29.09 -23.14 -21.00
N CYS A 1052 -28.12 -22.41 -21.53
CA CYS A 1052 -27.31 -21.47 -20.77
C CYS A 1052 -27.85 -20.05 -20.81
N LEU A 1053 -28.48 -19.61 -21.91
CA LEU A 1053 -28.83 -18.21 -22.13
C LEU A 1053 -30.33 -17.97 -21.96
N THR A 1054 -30.70 -16.80 -21.44
CA THR A 1054 -32.09 -16.35 -21.35
C THR A 1054 -32.41 -15.33 -22.43
N SER A 1055 -33.64 -15.39 -22.96
CA SER A 1055 -34.20 -14.39 -23.88
C SER A 1055 -35.49 -13.77 -23.35
N ASN A 1056 -35.93 -14.17 -22.15
CA ASN A 1056 -37.26 -13.86 -21.63
C ASN A 1056 -37.46 -12.36 -21.32
N ASN A 1057 -36.39 -11.61 -21.07
CA ASN A 1057 -36.46 -10.20 -20.65
C ASN A 1057 -35.49 -9.32 -21.46
N VAL A 1058 -35.97 -8.74 -22.56
CA VAL A 1058 -35.14 -8.05 -23.57
C VAL A 1058 -34.13 -7.06 -22.97
N TYR A 1059 -34.52 -6.27 -21.97
CA TYR A 1059 -33.64 -5.28 -21.34
C TYR A 1059 -32.72 -5.84 -20.23
N ARG A 1060 -33.10 -6.95 -19.55
CA ARG A 1060 -32.28 -7.58 -18.49
C ARG A 1060 -31.26 -8.59 -19.05
N ASN A 1061 -31.44 -9.02 -20.30
CA ASN A 1061 -30.70 -10.13 -20.91
C ASN A 1061 -29.18 -9.93 -20.94
N ASN A 1062 -28.67 -8.71 -21.15
CA ASN A 1062 -27.22 -8.50 -21.22
C ASN A 1062 -26.54 -8.80 -19.87
N VAL A 1063 -27.09 -8.28 -18.77
CA VAL A 1063 -26.61 -8.56 -17.40
C VAL A 1063 -26.70 -10.06 -17.09
N MET A 1064 -27.84 -10.70 -17.41
CA MET A 1064 -28.08 -12.12 -17.10
C MET A 1064 -27.26 -13.11 -17.96
N ASN A 1065 -26.83 -12.70 -19.15
CA ASN A 1065 -26.11 -13.57 -20.07
C ASN A 1065 -24.60 -13.29 -20.08
N ALA A 1066 -24.15 -12.09 -19.72
CA ALA A 1066 -22.74 -11.71 -19.70
C ALA A 1066 -21.79 -12.71 -18.99
N PRO A 1067 -22.02 -13.10 -17.71
CA PRO A 1067 -21.13 -14.04 -17.02
C PRO A 1067 -21.11 -15.42 -17.69
N VAL A 1068 -22.28 -15.89 -18.15
CA VAL A 1068 -22.41 -17.16 -18.87
C VAL A 1068 -21.66 -17.13 -20.20
N MET A 1069 -21.81 -16.04 -20.96
CA MET A 1069 -21.13 -15.85 -22.25
C MET A 1069 -19.61 -15.78 -22.11
N LEU A 1070 -19.12 -15.12 -21.05
CA LEU A 1070 -17.70 -15.09 -20.74
C LEU A 1070 -17.18 -16.49 -20.42
N ALA A 1071 -17.87 -17.24 -19.55
CA ALA A 1071 -17.53 -18.63 -19.21
C ALA A 1071 -17.46 -19.50 -20.47
N LEU A 1072 -18.50 -19.52 -21.30
CA LEU A 1072 -18.52 -20.26 -22.57
C LEU A 1072 -17.35 -19.86 -23.50
N SER A 1073 -17.00 -18.56 -23.53
CA SER A 1073 -15.87 -18.08 -24.34
C SER A 1073 -14.51 -18.57 -23.81
N THR A 1074 -14.32 -18.60 -22.49
CA THR A 1074 -13.07 -19.07 -21.89
C THR A 1074 -12.84 -20.56 -22.06
N CYS A 1075 -13.91 -21.36 -22.11
CA CYS A 1075 -13.88 -22.78 -22.45
C CYS A 1075 -13.67 -23.04 -23.96
N GLY A 1076 -13.73 -22.00 -24.81
CA GLY A 1076 -13.57 -22.12 -26.27
C GLY A 1076 -14.84 -22.53 -27.01
N VAL A 1077 -15.99 -22.50 -26.35
CA VAL A 1077 -17.31 -22.87 -26.90
C VAL A 1077 -17.98 -21.68 -27.57
N ALA A 1078 -17.71 -20.45 -27.11
CA ALA A 1078 -18.11 -19.21 -27.75
C ALA A 1078 -16.90 -18.38 -28.24
N LYS A 1079 -17.09 -17.58 -29.30
CA LYS A 1079 -16.05 -16.68 -29.82
C LYS A 1079 -16.31 -15.24 -29.39
N LEU A 1080 -15.97 -14.91 -28.15
CA LEU A 1080 -15.94 -13.53 -27.65
C LEU A 1080 -14.49 -13.03 -27.59
N THR A 1081 -14.20 -11.99 -28.36
CA THR A 1081 -12.91 -11.28 -28.32
C THR A 1081 -12.94 -10.27 -27.17
N ILE A 1082 -11.93 -10.33 -26.30
CA ILE A 1082 -11.82 -9.45 -25.13
C ILE A 1082 -11.04 -8.21 -25.58
N ASN A 1083 -11.76 -7.11 -25.78
CA ASN A 1083 -11.23 -5.79 -26.10
C ASN A 1083 -11.68 -4.80 -25.00
N PRO A 1084 -11.19 -3.55 -25.00
CA PRO A 1084 -11.57 -2.58 -23.98
C PRO A 1084 -13.09 -2.35 -23.86
N GLU A 1085 -13.84 -2.42 -24.95
CA GLU A 1085 -15.31 -2.30 -24.93
C GLU A 1085 -16.00 -3.44 -24.18
N ILE A 1086 -15.56 -4.68 -24.41
CA ILE A 1086 -16.08 -5.85 -23.69
C ILE A 1086 -15.64 -5.85 -22.24
N VAL A 1087 -14.40 -5.45 -21.94
CA VAL A 1087 -13.92 -5.34 -20.56
C VAL A 1087 -14.75 -4.31 -19.80
N HIS A 1088 -14.98 -3.13 -20.36
CA HIS A 1088 -15.86 -2.12 -19.77
C HIS A 1088 -17.27 -2.69 -19.51
N ALA A 1089 -17.88 -3.29 -20.53
CA ALA A 1089 -19.23 -3.85 -20.41
C ALA A 1089 -19.33 -4.92 -19.31
N LEU A 1090 -18.40 -5.88 -19.27
CA LEU A 1090 -18.38 -6.94 -18.26
C LEU A 1090 -18.13 -6.39 -16.85
N THR A 1091 -17.28 -5.38 -16.72
CA THR A 1091 -17.06 -4.68 -15.43
C THR A 1091 -18.32 -3.96 -14.98
N GLN A 1092 -19.05 -3.27 -15.86
CA GLN A 1092 -20.32 -2.64 -15.51
C GLN A 1092 -21.38 -3.68 -15.08
N TYR A 1093 -21.48 -4.81 -15.78
CA TYR A 1093 -22.40 -5.88 -15.40
C TYR A 1093 -22.02 -6.56 -14.09
N ARG A 1094 -20.72 -6.71 -13.80
CA ARG A 1094 -20.23 -7.22 -12.51
C ARG A 1094 -20.47 -6.22 -11.38
N ASN A 1095 -20.27 -4.92 -11.63
CA ASN A 1095 -20.48 -3.88 -10.62
C ASN A 1095 -21.97 -3.71 -10.27
N PHE A 1096 -22.88 -4.07 -11.18
CA PHE A 1096 -24.31 -4.12 -10.90
C PHE A 1096 -24.67 -5.20 -9.88
N ASP A 1097 -24.15 -6.43 -10.05
CA ASP A 1097 -24.29 -7.48 -9.05
C ASP A 1097 -23.13 -8.49 -9.13
N ALA A 1098 -22.12 -8.29 -8.28
CA ALA A 1098 -20.90 -9.09 -8.32
C ALA A 1098 -21.17 -10.54 -7.90
N GLU A 1099 -22.05 -10.74 -6.91
CA GLU A 1099 -22.40 -12.07 -6.41
C GLU A 1099 -23.02 -12.95 -7.50
N TYR A 1100 -24.03 -12.43 -8.20
CA TYR A 1100 -24.63 -13.12 -9.34
C TYR A 1100 -23.61 -13.38 -10.44
N PHE A 1101 -22.80 -12.38 -10.79
CA PHE A 1101 -21.83 -12.49 -11.88
C PHE A 1101 -20.84 -13.63 -11.62
N GLU A 1102 -20.22 -13.66 -10.43
CA GLU A 1102 -19.23 -14.67 -10.06
C GLU A 1102 -19.85 -16.07 -9.93
N GLN A 1103 -21.03 -16.19 -9.32
CA GLN A 1103 -21.73 -17.47 -9.18
C GLN A 1103 -22.17 -18.05 -10.54
N ALA A 1104 -22.77 -17.23 -11.41
CA ALA A 1104 -23.21 -17.68 -12.73
C ALA A 1104 -22.03 -18.07 -13.63
N PHE A 1105 -20.92 -17.35 -13.54
CA PHE A 1105 -19.68 -17.65 -14.25
C PHE A 1105 -19.11 -19.00 -13.81
N SER A 1106 -18.87 -19.20 -12.51
CA SER A 1106 -18.34 -20.45 -11.96
C SER A 1106 -19.26 -21.65 -12.24
N LEU A 1107 -20.56 -21.49 -12.03
CA LEU A 1107 -21.56 -22.54 -12.28
C LEU A 1107 -21.53 -23.00 -13.75
N THR A 1108 -21.31 -22.08 -14.69
CA THR A 1108 -21.20 -22.40 -16.12
C THR A 1108 -19.88 -23.12 -16.45
N HIS A 1109 -18.77 -22.74 -15.83
CA HIS A 1109 -17.51 -23.50 -15.91
C HIS A 1109 -17.67 -24.93 -15.43
N GLN A 1110 -18.24 -25.14 -14.24
CA GLN A 1110 -18.47 -26.48 -13.66
C GLN A 1110 -19.29 -27.38 -14.58
N MET A 1111 -20.30 -26.82 -15.26
CA MET A 1111 -21.11 -27.58 -16.23
C MET A 1111 -20.26 -27.97 -17.45
N ILE A 1112 -19.54 -27.02 -18.04
CA ILE A 1112 -18.72 -27.30 -19.23
C ILE A 1112 -17.59 -28.28 -18.92
N PHE A 1113 -16.93 -28.17 -17.77
CA PHE A 1113 -15.90 -29.13 -17.34
C PHE A 1113 -16.48 -30.55 -17.16
N GLY A 1114 -17.74 -30.69 -16.74
CA GLY A 1114 -18.42 -31.99 -16.70
C GLY A 1114 -18.78 -32.56 -18.08
N LEU A 1115 -18.98 -31.71 -19.10
CA LEU A 1115 -19.31 -32.12 -20.46
C LEU A 1115 -18.08 -32.44 -21.31
N THR A 1116 -17.03 -31.63 -21.12
CA THR A 1116 -15.73 -31.82 -21.75
C THR A 1116 -14.81 -32.28 -20.66
N ASN A 1117 -14.55 -33.58 -20.48
CA ASN A 1117 -13.43 -34.03 -19.65
C ASN A 1117 -12.17 -33.30 -20.17
N PRO A 1118 -11.64 -32.26 -19.49
CA PRO A 1118 -10.52 -31.51 -20.00
C PRO A 1118 -9.24 -32.31 -19.83
#